data_AF-A0A4Y2KF65-F1
#
_entry.id   AF-A0A4Y2KF65-F1
#
_cell.length_a   1.000
_cell.length_b   1.000
_cell.length_c   1.000
_cell.angle_alpha   90.00
_cell.angle_beta   90.00
_cell.angle_gamma   90.00
#
_symmetry.space_group_name_H-M   'P 1'
#
loop_
_entity.id
_entity.type
_entity.pdbx_description
1 polymer ?
#
loop_
_entity_poly.entity_id
_entity_poly.type
_entity_poly.pdbx_seq_one_letter_code
_entity_poly.pdbx_strand_id
1 'polypeptide(L)'
;MKLRTVHELKQRHRKWDKKSVERLFVSYEAHDGYRLFIPSKNKVRRSCKVIFCDELPYEPLTVEVTGCSDMFLEEENGRILARICFALTSRALWKSTKDDWKHAKRIYRYLRGRSNVGLLYKSYVQTEFSVFSDADQVGDEKIRRPISCMVSINSCVAITWWSRLQHSVAISLTEAEYVAGCESVNELVWLKLVFIELLEYDGTPILYVDNLSAIKFAQNPQHHRRSKHIDVRFHSIREKVDRGVLKLEYVPSSEETADILTKPLTNHGKVETKHAYLNALTRGDLSSLVWVDSPLKYFKQTAASILCQVYYAPLNSKDVMLASGKLPPDAEPGDLALHDGILGIEFSGRLENGQRVMGLVPAKGLATTVAADPNFMWEVPDDWSLEEASTVPAAYSTAYYALIMRGNLRKGERVLIHSGSGCVGQAAIAVALSLGCEVFITVGSFEKREFLKKRFNELQDRNFCNSRDTSFEQYILNATNGKGVDVILNSLAEEKVKATLNCLAQHGRFLEIGKYDFSNNTPLGMALFLKNISFHGIFIYVLFENKSYSLRAKKEVVQLVKDGIADGTVKPLNSIIFDRDQAEQAFRFMASGKHVGKVVLKIRDEEPQKKIVPTPVQLKALSRTSCNPEKSYVIIGGLGGFGLELCQWLVERGARHVVLTSRSGLKSGYQKRCMDRWKKENTNIIVSKLNATKMDDAKALLKMAAEVKPVAAIFNLALVLRDAFMENQTVENFKEVCESKVASTLNLDAASRELCPELDWFVCFSSLRCGRGNAGQSNYGYANSVMERICEERSKEGLPGLAIQWGAIGDVGVIQDTVGSDAVISGTVPQRINSCLTVLDKFLQQNKPVVSSFVPYQPSETTTQKASKHSVLSTVGKMFGIKDMSAINPETSLGELGMDSLMGVEVKQFLEREFSLVLAIPELRKMKVKDLKKLEGSGEETKTTTTPESKTKPISESNAKLAEKIHGHFRSLLSKQLVPTETIMQMNSVKTGIPLFIVHPIEGTVTMLNSLAQLINFSVYGIQCTPEAPSESIEQLSTFYWKHIKTLNISNTICLAGYSFGGAVAFEMYLQAERDPQKYPEVLNLIMMNGSPALMTAYIREHKSYFRSDSIAEEEVQALCLYVLQFVDINIVE
;
A
#
# COMPACT_ATOMS: atom_id res chain seq x y z
N MET A 1 19.40 60.26 -21.83
CA MET A 1 19.14 61.53 -22.55
C MET A 1 18.05 61.30 -23.61
N LYS A 2 17.61 62.31 -24.38
CA LYS A 2 16.46 62.18 -25.32
C LYS A 2 16.84 61.53 -26.67
N LEU A 3 16.01 60.58 -27.11
CA LEU A 3 15.45 60.38 -28.48
C LEU A 3 16.35 60.29 -29.74
N ARG A 4 15.86 59.44 -30.69
CA ARG A 4 16.13 59.37 -32.15
C ARG A 4 17.46 58.69 -32.57
N THR A 5 17.56 57.96 -33.69
CA THR A 5 16.56 57.68 -34.77
C THR A 5 16.62 56.24 -35.29
N VAL A 6 15.46 55.62 -35.55
CA VAL A 6 15.34 54.32 -36.25
C VAL A 6 15.27 54.56 -37.77
N HIS A 7 16.42 54.81 -38.42
CA HIS A 7 16.43 55.02 -39.89
C HIS A 7 17.65 54.52 -40.67
N GLU A 8 18.88 54.66 -40.18
CA GLU A 8 20.07 54.50 -41.06
C GLU A 8 20.55 53.05 -41.23
N LEU A 9 20.41 52.18 -40.21
CA LEU A 9 20.80 50.77 -40.27
C LEU A 9 19.80 49.86 -41.01
N LYS A 10 19.03 50.40 -41.98
CA LYS A 10 17.96 49.69 -42.68
C LYS A 10 18.27 49.26 -44.12
N GLN A 11 19.54 49.35 -44.56
CA GLN A 11 19.92 49.19 -45.97
C GLN A 11 21.11 48.27 -46.32
N ARG A 12 21.80 47.63 -45.36
CA ARG A 12 22.86 46.64 -45.67
C ARG A 12 22.66 45.33 -44.91
N HIS A 13 23.11 44.25 -45.53
CA HIS A 13 23.03 42.85 -45.07
C HIS A 13 21.61 42.23 -45.04
N ARG A 14 21.16 41.76 -46.21
CA ARG A 14 20.16 40.70 -46.35
C ARG A 14 20.87 39.38 -46.67
N LYS A 15 20.66 38.35 -45.85
CA LYS A 15 20.50 36.94 -46.24
C LYS A 15 19.81 36.21 -45.09
N TRP A 16 19.01 35.20 -45.41
CA TRP A 16 17.85 34.74 -44.61
C TRP A 16 16.75 35.80 -44.50
N ASP A 17 15.52 35.44 -44.86
CA ASP A 17 14.33 36.23 -44.54
C ASP A 17 13.92 35.95 -43.08
N LYS A 18 13.34 36.95 -42.41
CA LYS A 18 12.94 36.82 -41.00
C LYS A 18 11.92 35.70 -40.81
N LYS A 19 11.03 35.49 -41.80
CA LYS A 19 10.06 34.38 -41.85
C LYS A 19 10.67 32.99 -41.98
N SER A 20 11.93 32.86 -42.38
CA SER A 20 12.65 31.57 -42.40
C SER A 20 13.31 31.29 -41.06
N VAL A 21 13.85 32.32 -40.39
CA VAL A 21 14.43 32.19 -39.04
C VAL A 21 13.34 31.97 -37.99
N GLU A 22 12.21 32.65 -38.10
CA GLU A 22 11.00 32.46 -37.27
C GLU A 22 10.32 31.08 -37.47
N ARG A 23 10.84 30.22 -38.37
CA ARG A 23 10.46 28.80 -38.50
C ARG A 23 11.48 27.82 -37.91
N LEU A 24 12.70 28.28 -37.62
CA LEU A 24 13.79 27.48 -37.06
C LEU A 24 13.97 27.71 -35.56
N PHE A 25 13.59 28.88 -35.05
CA PHE A 25 13.50 29.15 -33.62
C PHE A 25 12.04 29.23 -33.15
N VAL A 26 11.54 28.13 -32.60
CA VAL A 26 10.51 28.19 -31.55
C VAL A 26 11.27 28.05 -30.23
N SER A 27 11.77 29.19 -29.73
CA SER A 27 12.35 29.28 -28.40
C SER A 27 11.28 29.03 -27.33
N TYR A 28 11.72 28.51 -26.18
CA TYR A 28 10.93 28.51 -24.94
C TYR A 28 10.41 29.92 -24.63
N GLU A 29 9.10 30.12 -24.74
CA GLU A 29 8.34 31.13 -24.00
C GLU A 29 6.95 30.56 -23.72
N ALA A 30 6.34 30.95 -22.60
CA ALA A 30 5.11 30.34 -22.11
C ALA A 30 3.84 30.97 -22.72
N HIS A 31 2.75 30.20 -22.68
CA HIS A 31 1.37 30.50 -23.09
C HIS A 31 0.96 30.19 -24.54
N ASP A 32 -0.26 29.66 -24.63
CA ASP A 32 -1.16 29.43 -25.77
C ASP A 32 -0.66 28.62 -26.99
N GLY A 33 -1.34 27.50 -27.24
CA GLY A 33 -1.00 26.54 -28.29
C GLY A 33 -1.88 26.63 -29.54
N TYR A 34 -1.31 26.27 -30.69
CA TYR A 34 -2.00 26.22 -31.99
C TYR A 34 -1.99 24.82 -32.61
N ARG A 35 -2.99 24.54 -33.45
CA ARG A 35 -3.27 23.21 -34.04
C ARG A 35 -2.60 23.03 -35.40
N LEU A 36 -2.35 21.77 -35.77
CA LEU A 36 -2.10 21.34 -37.15
C LEU A 36 -3.03 20.17 -37.47
N PHE A 37 -3.70 20.20 -38.62
CA PHE A 37 -4.82 19.31 -38.96
C PHE A 37 -4.71 18.89 -40.43
N ILE A 38 -4.56 17.59 -40.71
CA ILE A 38 -4.64 17.02 -42.07
C ILE A 38 -5.43 15.70 -41.99
N PRO A 39 -6.46 15.50 -42.83
CA PRO A 39 -7.35 14.34 -42.72
C PRO A 39 -6.76 13.05 -43.33
N SER A 40 -7.27 11.90 -42.89
CA SER A 40 -6.86 10.60 -43.39
C SER A 40 -7.43 10.29 -44.79
N LYS A 41 -6.63 9.59 -45.62
CA LYS A 41 -7.07 8.71 -46.72
C LYS A 41 -5.87 8.00 -47.37
N ASN A 42 -5.53 6.80 -46.89
CA ASN A 42 -5.25 5.59 -47.68
C ASN A 42 -4.72 4.44 -46.79
N LYS A 43 -4.92 3.19 -47.21
CA LYS A 43 -4.45 1.98 -46.50
C LYS A 43 -3.25 1.36 -47.21
N VAL A 44 -2.07 1.37 -46.59
CA VAL A 44 -0.94 0.48 -46.96
C VAL A 44 -0.22 0.03 -45.68
N ARG A 45 0.19 -1.25 -45.60
CA ARG A 45 0.98 -1.81 -44.49
C ARG A 45 2.48 -1.70 -44.78
N ARG A 46 3.23 -0.85 -44.06
CA ARG A 46 4.70 -0.87 -43.96
C ARG A 46 5.15 -0.50 -42.54
N SER A 47 6.31 -0.98 -42.09
CA SER A 47 6.74 -0.90 -40.68
C SER A 47 7.86 0.12 -40.44
N CYS A 48 7.53 1.23 -39.78
CA CYS A 48 8.54 2.13 -39.21
C CYS A 48 9.16 1.51 -37.94
N LYS A 49 10.47 1.67 -37.73
CA LYS A 49 11.18 1.20 -36.52
C LYS A 49 12.09 2.30 -35.97
N VAL A 50 11.75 2.81 -34.79
CA VAL A 50 12.63 3.68 -33.99
C VAL A 50 13.48 2.80 -33.08
N ILE A 51 14.79 3.09 -32.99
CA ILE A 51 15.76 2.37 -32.17
C ILE A 51 16.48 3.39 -31.29
N PHE A 52 16.44 3.17 -29.97
CA PHE A 52 17.18 3.97 -28.99
C PHE A 52 18.46 3.22 -28.61
N CYS A 53 19.59 3.92 -28.61
CA CYS A 53 20.90 3.41 -28.19
C CYS A 53 21.44 4.28 -27.04
N ASP A 54 21.15 3.87 -25.80
CA ASP A 54 21.65 4.53 -24.60
C ASP A 54 22.53 3.58 -23.78
N GLU A 55 23.79 3.96 -23.57
CA GLU A 55 24.54 3.57 -22.38
C GLU A 55 24.41 4.70 -21.34
N LEU A 56 23.68 4.41 -20.24
CA LEU A 56 23.80 4.88 -18.84
C LEU A 56 24.61 6.18 -18.51
N PRO A 57 24.29 6.95 -17.42
CA PRO A 57 23.04 7.13 -16.64
C PRO A 57 22.76 8.62 -16.16
N TYR A 58 21.85 8.83 -15.16
CA TYR A 58 21.60 10.04 -14.29
C TYR A 58 20.47 11.08 -14.59
N GLU A 59 19.90 11.68 -13.51
CA GLU A 59 18.96 12.86 -13.47
C GLU A 59 19.77 14.05 -12.87
N PRO A 60 19.33 15.33 -12.92
CA PRO A 60 18.27 15.84 -12.00
C PRO A 60 17.04 16.50 -12.66
N LEU A 61 15.86 16.20 -12.11
CA LEU A 61 14.74 17.11 -11.77
C LEU A 61 14.62 18.50 -12.46
N THR A 62 13.56 18.70 -13.24
CA THR A 62 12.36 19.49 -12.83
C THR A 62 11.19 19.19 -13.77
N VAL A 63 9.94 19.49 -13.37
CA VAL A 63 8.72 19.05 -14.09
C VAL A 63 7.67 20.14 -14.14
N GLU A 64 7.09 20.34 -15.33
CA GLU A 64 5.81 21.02 -15.53
C GLU A 64 4.92 20.20 -16.49
N VAL A 65 3.60 20.20 -16.24
CA VAL A 65 2.65 19.24 -16.85
C VAL A 65 1.61 19.94 -17.74
N THR A 66 1.85 19.85 -19.04
CA THR A 66 0.97 20.29 -20.13
C THR A 66 0.69 19.10 -21.05
N GLY A 67 -0.58 18.76 -21.26
CA GLY A 67 -0.98 17.53 -21.96
C GLY A 67 -1.38 17.76 -23.41
N CYS A 68 -0.81 16.96 -24.32
CA CYS A 68 -1.38 16.67 -25.64
C CYS A 68 -0.91 15.27 -26.06
N SER A 69 -1.70 14.54 -26.86
CA SER A 69 -1.41 13.15 -27.22
C SER A 69 -1.93 12.78 -28.60
N ASP A 70 -1.02 12.51 -29.54
CA ASP A 70 -1.36 11.91 -30.83
C ASP A 70 -1.79 10.44 -30.65
N MET A 71 -2.80 10.03 -31.41
CA MET A 71 -3.52 8.78 -31.21
C MET A 71 -3.49 7.92 -32.48
N PHE A 72 -2.71 6.84 -32.46
CA PHE A 72 -2.76 5.81 -33.49
C PHE A 72 -3.87 4.80 -33.19
N LEU A 73 -4.81 4.65 -34.13
CA LEU A 73 -5.90 3.67 -34.07
C LEU A 73 -5.54 2.45 -34.92
N GLU A 74 -5.67 1.26 -34.34
CA GLU A 74 -5.57 -0.02 -35.06
C GLU A 74 -6.63 -0.98 -34.49
N GLU A 75 -7.43 -1.61 -35.37
CA GLU A 75 -8.48 -2.55 -34.97
C GLU A 75 -8.01 -4.00 -35.07
N GLU A 76 -7.92 -4.68 -33.93
CA GLU A 76 -8.11 -6.13 -33.87
C GLU A 76 -9.17 -6.49 -32.82
N ASN A 77 -10.14 -7.31 -33.21
CA ASN A 77 -11.08 -8.01 -32.33
C ASN A 77 -11.88 -7.13 -31.33
N GLY A 78 -12.27 -5.92 -31.74
CA GLY A 78 -13.34 -5.15 -31.08
C GLY A 78 -13.06 -4.68 -29.65
N ARG A 79 -11.79 -4.56 -29.24
CA ARG A 79 -11.39 -4.07 -27.92
C ARG A 79 -10.34 -2.97 -28.02
N ILE A 80 -10.79 -1.72 -27.89
CA ILE A 80 -9.91 -0.54 -27.85
C ILE A 80 -9.17 -0.50 -26.50
N LEU A 81 -8.03 -1.20 -26.43
CA LEU A 81 -7.07 -1.09 -25.34
C LEU A 81 -6.06 0.03 -25.65
N ALA A 82 -6.49 1.27 -25.40
CA ALA A 82 -5.65 2.45 -25.60
C ALA A 82 -4.32 2.34 -24.84
N ARG A 83 -3.19 2.51 -25.55
CA ARG A 83 -1.82 2.39 -25.00
C ARG A 83 -1.40 3.63 -24.19
N ILE A 84 -2.12 3.89 -23.09
CA ILE A 84 -1.88 4.99 -22.12
C ILE A 84 -0.40 5.05 -21.63
N CYS A 85 0.33 3.94 -21.68
CA CYS A 85 1.71 3.84 -21.18
C CYS A 85 2.73 4.77 -21.87
N PHE A 86 2.52 5.18 -23.13
CA PHE A 86 3.60 5.81 -23.93
C PHE A 86 3.97 7.23 -23.44
N ALA A 87 2.99 8.01 -22.99
CA ALA A 87 3.19 9.40 -22.58
C ALA A 87 4.01 9.54 -21.27
N LEU A 88 3.82 8.62 -20.32
CA LEU A 88 4.55 8.60 -19.05
C LEU A 88 6.06 8.31 -19.24
N THR A 89 6.41 7.47 -20.22
CA THR A 89 7.81 7.20 -20.56
C THR A 89 8.48 8.34 -21.33
N SER A 90 7.74 9.08 -22.16
CA SER A 90 8.32 10.17 -22.97
C SER A 90 8.79 11.38 -22.14
N ARG A 91 8.05 11.76 -21.09
CA ARG A 91 8.48 12.82 -20.15
C ARG A 91 9.58 12.35 -19.18
N ALA A 92 9.72 11.05 -18.93
CA ALA A 92 10.64 10.47 -17.94
C ALA A 92 12.02 10.04 -18.52
N LEU A 93 12.39 10.54 -19.71
CA LEU A 93 13.67 10.21 -20.37
C LEU A 93 14.90 10.77 -19.64
N TRP A 94 14.73 11.71 -18.71
CA TRP A 94 15.82 12.41 -18.00
C TRP A 94 16.17 11.74 -16.64
N LYS A 95 16.17 10.40 -16.66
CA LYS A 95 16.30 9.40 -15.57
C LYS A 95 15.13 9.45 -14.56
N SER A 96 14.97 8.33 -13.86
CA SER A 96 13.80 8.02 -13.02
C SER A 96 14.21 7.51 -11.63
N THR A 97 13.54 7.99 -10.59
CA THR A 97 13.81 7.60 -9.21
C THR A 97 13.19 6.23 -8.87
N LYS A 98 13.57 5.69 -7.71
CA LYS A 98 12.84 4.56 -7.10
C LYS A 98 11.37 4.90 -6.82
N ASP A 99 11.03 6.18 -6.66
CA ASP A 99 9.67 6.62 -6.35
C ASP A 99 8.86 6.84 -7.63
N ASP A 100 9.47 7.24 -8.74
CA ASP A 100 8.83 7.17 -10.07
C ASP A 100 8.52 5.73 -10.45
N TRP A 101 9.40 4.77 -10.11
CA TRP A 101 9.10 3.36 -10.28
C TRP A 101 8.01 2.86 -9.30
N LYS A 102 7.79 3.50 -8.15
CA LYS A 102 6.61 3.27 -7.29
C LYS A 102 5.35 3.90 -7.90
N HIS A 103 5.41 5.10 -8.46
CA HIS A 103 4.29 5.79 -9.11
C HIS A 103 3.86 5.07 -10.38
N ALA A 104 4.79 4.72 -11.27
CA ALA A 104 4.53 3.84 -12.41
C ALA A 104 3.91 2.52 -11.96
N LYS A 105 4.42 1.87 -10.89
CA LYS A 105 3.78 0.67 -10.32
C LYS A 105 2.40 0.93 -9.71
N ARG A 106 2.13 2.11 -9.14
CA ARG A 106 0.82 2.52 -8.62
C ARG A 106 -0.17 2.67 -9.79
N ILE A 107 0.26 3.29 -10.89
CA ILE A 107 -0.48 3.42 -12.15
C ILE A 107 -0.73 2.05 -12.80
N TYR A 108 0.29 1.20 -12.95
CA TYR A 108 0.12 -0.17 -13.47
C TYR A 108 -0.78 -1.04 -12.57
N ARG A 109 -0.74 -0.87 -11.24
CA ARG A 109 -1.67 -1.55 -10.31
C ARG A 109 -3.09 -1.03 -10.45
N TYR A 110 -3.27 0.28 -10.66
CA TYR A 110 -4.54 0.94 -10.88
C TYR A 110 -5.19 0.48 -12.19
N LEU A 111 -4.47 0.56 -13.31
CA LEU A 111 -4.90 0.05 -14.62
C LEU A 111 -5.23 -1.45 -14.58
N ARG A 112 -4.44 -2.25 -13.83
CA ARG A 112 -4.73 -3.68 -13.63
C ARG A 112 -5.99 -3.92 -12.80
N GLY A 113 -6.21 -3.16 -11.73
CA GLY A 113 -7.37 -3.26 -10.84
C GLY A 113 -8.67 -2.68 -11.40
N ARG A 114 -8.57 -1.83 -12.42
CA ARG A 114 -9.69 -1.22 -13.17
C ARG A 114 -9.67 -1.61 -14.66
N SER A 115 -9.18 -2.81 -14.99
CA SER A 115 -9.06 -3.30 -16.38
C SER A 115 -10.39 -3.53 -17.12
N ASN A 116 -11.52 -3.33 -16.42
CA ASN A 116 -12.88 -3.31 -16.93
C ASN A 116 -13.46 -1.89 -17.13
N VAL A 117 -12.66 -0.84 -16.88
CA VAL A 117 -13.02 0.58 -17.05
C VAL A 117 -12.17 1.17 -18.17
N GLY A 118 -12.78 1.96 -19.04
CA GLY A 118 -12.10 2.61 -20.16
C GLY A 118 -12.96 3.70 -20.81
N LEU A 119 -12.33 4.58 -21.59
CA LEU A 119 -13.01 5.66 -22.31
C LEU A 119 -13.79 5.09 -23.49
N LEU A 120 -15.12 5.27 -23.49
CA LEU A 120 -16.03 4.75 -24.51
C LEU A 120 -16.60 5.89 -25.36
N TYR A 121 -15.87 6.26 -26.41
CA TYR A 121 -16.31 7.24 -27.38
C TYR A 121 -17.52 6.71 -28.17
N LYS A 122 -18.69 7.31 -27.99
CA LYS A 122 -19.90 7.05 -28.77
C LYS A 122 -20.17 8.23 -29.71
N SER A 123 -20.77 7.95 -30.86
CA SER A 123 -21.43 8.99 -31.65
C SER A 123 -22.65 9.49 -30.87
N TYR A 124 -22.68 10.79 -30.59
CA TYR A 124 -23.80 11.48 -29.94
C TYR A 124 -24.08 12.78 -30.69
N VAL A 125 -25.33 13.25 -30.61
CA VAL A 125 -25.84 14.36 -31.44
C VAL A 125 -26.11 15.63 -30.62
N GLN A 126 -25.99 15.55 -29.29
CA GLN A 126 -26.43 16.59 -28.37
C GLN A 126 -25.37 16.85 -27.29
N THR A 127 -24.90 18.10 -27.20
CA THR A 127 -23.77 18.51 -26.36
C THR A 127 -24.22 18.99 -24.98
N GLU A 128 -24.37 18.07 -24.03
CA GLU A 128 -24.39 18.42 -22.60
C GLU A 128 -22.95 18.54 -22.10
N PHE A 129 -22.59 19.64 -21.43
CA PHE A 129 -21.24 19.88 -20.88
C PHE A 129 -21.27 19.95 -19.34
N SER A 130 -20.68 18.94 -18.71
CA SER A 130 -20.68 18.70 -17.27
C SER A 130 -19.25 18.58 -16.75
N VAL A 131 -18.99 19.11 -15.56
CA VAL A 131 -17.69 19.02 -14.89
C VAL A 131 -17.89 18.43 -13.51
N PHE A 132 -16.97 17.58 -13.10
CA PHE A 132 -16.98 16.79 -11.86
C PHE A 132 -15.74 17.15 -11.04
N SER A 133 -15.87 17.33 -9.73
CA SER A 133 -14.81 17.84 -8.84
C SER A 133 -14.89 17.25 -7.44
N ASP A 134 -13.78 16.70 -6.96
CA ASP A 134 -13.62 16.03 -5.65
C ASP A 134 -12.23 16.31 -5.06
N ALA A 135 -12.07 16.21 -3.75
CA ALA A 135 -10.78 16.39 -3.05
C ALA A 135 -10.54 15.37 -1.92
N ASP A 136 -9.36 14.75 -1.90
CA ASP A 136 -8.98 13.98 -0.72
C ASP A 136 -8.63 14.90 0.47
N GLN A 137 -8.90 14.44 1.70
CA GLN A 137 -8.64 15.27 2.88
C GLN A 137 -7.15 15.29 3.27
N VAL A 138 -6.40 14.20 2.99
CA VAL A 138 -5.00 13.99 3.40
C VAL A 138 -4.27 13.04 2.41
N GLY A 139 -4.16 13.41 1.14
CA GLY A 139 -3.61 12.53 0.07
C GLY A 139 -2.15 12.12 0.23
N ASP A 140 -1.35 12.94 0.90
CA ASP A 140 0.03 12.62 1.31
C ASP A 140 0.18 12.70 2.84
N GLU A 141 0.43 11.55 3.48
CA GLU A 141 0.65 11.43 4.93
C GLU A 141 1.82 12.27 5.46
N LYS A 142 2.84 12.55 4.62
CA LYS A 142 4.02 13.34 4.95
C LYS A 142 3.76 14.85 4.84
N ILE A 143 3.11 15.27 3.75
CA ILE A 143 2.93 16.70 3.40
C ILE A 143 1.62 17.26 3.97
N ARG A 144 0.63 16.39 4.23
CA ARG A 144 -0.70 16.70 4.79
C ARG A 144 -1.50 17.76 4.03
N ARG A 145 -1.35 17.79 2.70
CA ARG A 145 -2.16 18.64 1.81
C ARG A 145 -3.17 17.79 1.03
N PRO A 146 -4.39 18.31 0.78
CA PRO A 146 -5.34 17.70 -0.15
C PRO A 146 -4.78 17.53 -1.56
N ILE A 147 -5.26 16.52 -2.26
CA ILE A 147 -5.21 16.42 -3.71
C ILE A 147 -6.62 16.74 -4.25
N SER A 148 -6.73 17.83 -4.99
CA SER A 148 -7.92 18.16 -5.79
C SER A 148 -7.91 17.38 -7.10
N CYS A 149 -9.07 17.07 -7.65
CA CYS A 149 -9.19 16.55 -9.00
C CYS A 149 -10.40 17.11 -9.74
N MET A 150 -10.35 17.03 -11.07
CA MET A 150 -11.43 17.44 -11.96
C MET A 150 -11.56 16.45 -13.12
N VAL A 151 -12.79 16.20 -13.57
CA VAL A 151 -13.09 15.54 -14.85
C VAL A 151 -14.16 16.35 -15.59
N SER A 152 -13.83 16.87 -16.78
CA SER A 152 -14.81 17.52 -17.67
C SER A 152 -15.32 16.51 -18.71
N ILE A 153 -16.63 16.48 -18.92
CA ILE A 153 -17.34 15.52 -19.77
C ILE A 153 -18.27 16.29 -20.72
N ASN A 154 -18.25 15.96 -22.00
CA ASN A 154 -19.29 16.36 -22.95
C ASN A 154 -19.78 15.14 -23.73
N SER A 155 -21.09 15.01 -23.96
CA SER A 155 -21.65 13.93 -24.80
C SER A 155 -21.22 12.51 -24.35
N CYS A 156 -21.18 12.28 -23.03
CA CYS A 156 -20.65 11.08 -22.37
C CYS A 156 -19.14 10.78 -22.60
N VAL A 157 -18.36 11.74 -23.07
CA VAL A 157 -16.91 11.62 -23.33
C VAL A 157 -16.13 12.60 -22.44
N ALA A 158 -15.10 12.11 -21.73
CA ALA A 158 -14.20 12.97 -20.97
C ALA A 158 -13.28 13.78 -21.91
N ILE A 159 -13.23 15.11 -21.74
CA ILE A 159 -12.45 16.03 -22.58
C ILE A 159 -11.14 16.40 -21.88
N THR A 160 -11.22 16.94 -20.66
CA THR A 160 -10.06 17.26 -19.81
C THR A 160 -10.23 16.61 -18.45
N TRP A 161 -9.12 16.27 -17.81
CA TRP A 161 -9.11 15.82 -16.42
C TRP A 161 -7.73 16.10 -15.82
N TRP A 162 -7.69 16.30 -14.50
CA TRP A 162 -6.45 16.47 -13.77
C TRP A 162 -6.58 16.04 -12.31
N SER A 163 -5.43 15.84 -11.68
CA SER A 163 -5.27 15.63 -10.24
C SER A 163 -4.04 16.46 -9.81
N ARG A 164 -4.21 17.33 -8.82
CA ARG A 164 -3.24 18.36 -8.40
C ARG A 164 -3.20 18.46 -6.88
N LEU A 165 -1.99 18.52 -6.31
CA LEU A 165 -1.81 18.77 -4.88
C LEU A 165 -2.11 20.24 -4.57
N GLN A 166 -2.99 20.52 -3.62
CA GLN A 166 -3.31 21.89 -3.22
C GLN A 166 -2.08 22.62 -2.67
N HIS A 167 -2.00 23.93 -2.89
CA HIS A 167 -0.93 24.76 -2.34
C HIS A 167 -1.02 24.94 -0.81
N SER A 168 -2.23 24.84 -0.26
CA SER A 168 -2.57 24.99 1.17
C SER A 168 -2.89 23.66 1.84
N VAL A 169 -2.73 23.61 3.17
CA VAL A 169 -3.27 22.51 4.01
C VAL A 169 -4.70 22.88 4.38
N ALA A 170 -5.68 22.09 3.94
CA ALA A 170 -7.07 22.30 4.37
C ALA A 170 -7.29 21.85 5.82
N ILE A 171 -7.99 22.69 6.57
CA ILE A 171 -8.39 22.49 7.97
C ILE A 171 -9.71 21.67 8.04
N SER A 172 -10.44 21.55 6.93
CA SER A 172 -11.66 20.74 6.82
C SER A 172 -11.88 20.19 5.41
N LEU A 173 -12.61 19.07 5.28
CA LEU A 173 -13.03 18.55 3.97
C LEU A 173 -13.80 19.60 3.15
N THR A 174 -14.70 20.36 3.78
CA THR A 174 -15.45 21.46 3.14
C THR A 174 -14.55 22.53 2.51
N GLU A 175 -13.36 22.77 3.07
CA GLU A 175 -12.38 23.69 2.50
C GLU A 175 -11.63 23.06 1.32
N ALA A 176 -11.21 21.79 1.44
CA ALA A 176 -10.56 21.06 0.36
C ALA A 176 -11.46 21.02 -0.90
N GLU A 177 -12.73 20.64 -0.73
CA GLU A 177 -13.74 20.57 -1.78
C GLU A 177 -14.06 21.94 -2.39
N TYR A 178 -14.15 22.97 -1.56
CA TYR A 178 -14.42 24.33 -2.03
C TYR A 178 -13.24 24.90 -2.85
N VAL A 179 -12.00 24.55 -2.49
CA VAL A 179 -10.80 24.87 -3.29
C VAL A 179 -10.78 24.10 -4.61
N ALA A 180 -11.07 22.78 -4.60
CA ALA A 180 -11.14 21.95 -5.80
C ALA A 180 -12.19 22.47 -6.80
N GLY A 181 -13.39 22.77 -6.32
CA GLY A 181 -14.45 23.38 -7.15
C GLY A 181 -14.04 24.74 -7.71
N CYS A 182 -13.34 25.57 -6.93
CA CYS A 182 -12.88 26.89 -7.38
C CYS A 182 -11.78 26.81 -8.46
N GLU A 183 -10.85 25.85 -8.35
CA GLU A 183 -9.86 25.58 -9.41
C GLU A 183 -10.55 25.03 -10.67
N SER A 184 -11.52 24.13 -10.51
CA SER A 184 -12.32 23.56 -11.60
C SER A 184 -13.13 24.62 -12.36
N VAL A 185 -13.68 25.62 -11.67
CA VAL A 185 -14.42 26.74 -12.30
C VAL A 185 -13.55 27.53 -13.28
N ASN A 186 -12.26 27.72 -13.01
CA ASN A 186 -11.40 28.49 -13.91
C ASN A 186 -11.18 27.75 -15.25
N GLU A 187 -10.96 26.43 -15.21
CA GLU A 187 -10.81 25.60 -16.40
C GLU A 187 -12.14 25.43 -17.16
N LEU A 188 -13.26 25.26 -16.44
CA LEU A 188 -14.62 25.23 -16.97
C LEU A 188 -14.96 26.52 -17.74
N VAL A 189 -14.59 27.70 -17.21
CA VAL A 189 -14.82 28.99 -17.89
C VAL A 189 -14.00 29.11 -19.17
N TRP A 190 -12.75 28.66 -19.18
CA TRP A 190 -11.92 28.63 -20.39
C TRP A 190 -12.49 27.66 -21.43
N LEU A 191 -12.87 26.45 -21.02
CA LEU A 191 -13.53 25.46 -21.89
C LEU A 191 -14.84 26.01 -22.46
N LYS A 192 -15.67 26.73 -21.68
CA LYS A 192 -16.91 27.33 -22.20
C LYS A 192 -16.64 28.29 -23.36
N LEU A 193 -15.60 29.13 -23.28
CA LEU A 193 -15.21 30.03 -24.37
C LEU A 193 -14.78 29.26 -25.62
N VAL A 194 -13.92 28.25 -25.45
CA VAL A 194 -13.45 27.38 -26.56
C VAL A 194 -14.61 26.63 -27.23
N PHE A 195 -15.63 26.22 -26.48
CA PHE A 195 -16.83 25.55 -27.02
C PHE A 195 -17.82 26.52 -27.68
N ILE A 196 -17.91 27.77 -27.24
CA ILE A 196 -18.64 28.84 -27.95
C ILE A 196 -17.98 29.10 -29.32
N GLU A 197 -16.66 29.28 -29.35
CA GLU A 197 -15.91 29.64 -30.58
C GLU A 197 -15.84 28.52 -31.62
N LEU A 198 -15.85 27.25 -31.20
CA LEU A 198 -15.65 26.10 -32.10
C LEU A 198 -16.92 25.31 -32.42
N LEU A 199 -17.95 25.39 -31.58
CA LEU A 199 -19.13 24.49 -31.63
C LEU A 199 -20.46 25.23 -31.36
N GLU A 200 -20.48 26.56 -31.36
CA GLU A 200 -21.68 27.41 -31.18
C GLU A 200 -22.48 27.09 -29.89
N TYR A 201 -21.82 26.60 -28.84
CA TYR A 201 -22.45 26.12 -27.62
C TYR A 201 -23.07 27.25 -26.76
N ASP A 202 -24.40 27.30 -26.66
CA ASP A 202 -25.14 28.31 -25.89
C ASP A 202 -25.35 27.95 -24.40
N GLY A 203 -25.20 26.67 -24.05
CA GLY A 203 -25.61 26.13 -22.76
C GLY A 203 -24.86 26.65 -21.53
N THR A 204 -25.48 26.50 -20.35
CA THR A 204 -24.83 26.77 -19.06
C THR A 204 -24.23 25.47 -18.51
N PRO A 205 -22.90 25.35 -18.40
CA PRO A 205 -22.26 24.15 -17.86
C PRO A 205 -22.60 23.91 -16.40
N ILE A 206 -22.66 22.63 -16.03
CA ILE A 206 -22.90 22.19 -14.65
C ILE A 206 -21.58 21.73 -14.04
N LEU A 207 -21.30 22.18 -12.81
CA LEU A 207 -20.22 21.69 -11.96
C LEU A 207 -20.83 20.88 -10.80
N TYR A 208 -20.57 19.58 -10.81
CA TYR A 208 -20.92 18.63 -9.77
C TYR A 208 -19.84 18.59 -8.69
N VAL A 209 -20.27 18.54 -7.43
CA VAL A 209 -19.41 18.43 -6.24
C VAL A 209 -20.10 17.54 -5.19
N ASP A 210 -19.39 16.61 -4.57
CA ASP A 210 -19.95 15.66 -3.58
C ASP A 210 -20.25 16.30 -2.20
N ASN A 211 -19.89 17.57 -2.01
CA ASN A 211 -19.95 18.24 -0.72
C ASN A 211 -20.99 19.37 -0.64
N LEU A 212 -22.17 19.03 -0.10
CA LEU A 212 -23.28 19.97 0.17
C LEU A 212 -22.89 21.20 1.01
N SER A 213 -21.82 21.15 1.80
CA SER A 213 -21.36 22.30 2.58
C SER A 213 -20.50 23.26 1.74
N ALA A 214 -19.69 22.73 0.82
CA ALA A 214 -18.93 23.52 -0.13
C ALA A 214 -19.87 24.24 -1.12
N ILE A 215 -20.87 23.53 -1.66
CA ILE A 215 -21.91 24.10 -2.53
C ILE A 215 -22.64 25.25 -1.83
N LYS A 216 -23.11 25.05 -0.60
CA LYS A 216 -23.79 26.12 0.18
C LYS A 216 -22.88 27.30 0.48
N PHE A 217 -21.58 27.08 0.69
CA PHE A 217 -20.61 28.16 0.92
C PHE A 217 -20.22 28.90 -0.37
N ALA A 218 -20.41 28.30 -1.55
CA ALA A 218 -20.34 28.99 -2.84
C ALA A 218 -21.63 29.79 -3.13
N GLN A 219 -22.80 29.22 -2.85
CA GLN A 219 -24.11 29.82 -3.17
C GLN A 219 -24.61 30.88 -2.17
N ASN A 220 -24.07 30.97 -0.95
CA ASN A 220 -24.59 31.90 0.07
C ASN A 220 -23.47 32.43 1.01
N PRO A 221 -23.12 33.73 0.98
CA PRO A 221 -21.94 34.27 1.67
C PRO A 221 -22.15 34.57 3.17
N GLN A 222 -22.67 33.60 3.94
CA GLN A 222 -22.74 33.73 5.40
C GLN A 222 -21.37 33.50 6.05
N HIS A 223 -20.70 34.59 6.44
CA HIS A 223 -19.38 34.57 7.08
C HIS A 223 -19.41 33.99 8.51
N HIS A 224 -19.27 32.68 8.63
CA HIS A 224 -19.08 32.04 9.92
C HIS A 224 -17.66 32.27 10.48
N ARG A 225 -17.50 32.36 11.81
CA ARG A 225 -16.18 32.58 12.45
C ARG A 225 -15.13 31.51 12.11
N ARG A 226 -15.56 30.34 11.62
CA ARG A 226 -14.69 29.25 11.15
C ARG A 226 -14.21 29.40 9.71
N SER A 227 -14.82 30.21 8.84
CA SER A 227 -14.49 30.25 7.40
C SER A 227 -13.59 31.44 7.01
N LYS A 228 -12.94 32.08 7.99
CA LYS A 228 -12.06 33.26 7.79
C LYS A 228 -10.63 32.92 7.34
N HIS A 229 -10.27 31.64 7.24
CA HIS A 229 -8.95 31.19 6.78
C HIS A 229 -8.89 30.90 5.27
N ILE A 230 -10.05 30.78 4.61
CA ILE A 230 -10.12 30.53 3.17
C ILE A 230 -9.74 31.83 2.44
N ASP A 231 -8.68 31.76 1.64
CA ASP A 231 -8.10 32.91 0.93
C ASP A 231 -9.10 33.51 -0.08
N VAL A 232 -9.11 34.85 -0.18
CA VAL A 232 -10.06 35.64 -0.99
C VAL A 232 -9.98 35.26 -2.47
N ARG A 233 -8.81 34.83 -2.95
CA ARG A 233 -8.63 34.32 -4.33
C ARG A 233 -9.58 33.16 -4.68
N PHE A 234 -10.01 32.39 -3.68
CA PHE A 234 -10.94 31.27 -3.87
C PHE A 234 -12.42 31.70 -3.83
N HIS A 235 -12.75 33.00 -3.87
CA HIS A 235 -14.13 33.47 -3.97
C HIS A 235 -14.60 33.77 -5.41
N SER A 236 -13.77 33.57 -6.44
CA SER A 236 -14.16 33.73 -7.85
C SER A 236 -15.32 32.80 -8.26
N ILE A 237 -15.38 31.58 -7.70
CA ILE A 237 -16.51 30.65 -7.87
C ILE A 237 -17.86 31.28 -7.52
N ARG A 238 -17.94 32.16 -6.51
CA ARG A 238 -19.17 32.87 -6.14
C ARG A 238 -19.60 33.84 -7.24
N GLU A 239 -18.68 34.71 -7.67
CA GLU A 239 -18.93 35.69 -8.73
C GLU A 239 -19.38 35.04 -10.05
N LYS A 240 -18.87 33.83 -10.36
CA LYS A 240 -19.27 33.06 -11.54
C LYS A 240 -20.65 32.40 -11.40
N VAL A 241 -21.02 31.93 -10.20
CA VAL A 241 -22.34 31.36 -9.90
C VAL A 241 -23.41 32.47 -9.82
N ASP A 242 -23.13 33.57 -9.13
CA ASP A 242 -24.03 34.72 -8.99
C ASP A 242 -24.35 35.39 -10.34
N ARG A 243 -23.40 35.37 -11.29
CA ARG A 243 -23.60 35.81 -12.68
C ARG A 243 -24.17 34.75 -13.62
N GLY A 244 -24.54 33.57 -13.13
CA GLY A 244 -25.13 32.50 -13.93
C GLY A 244 -24.19 31.90 -15.01
N VAL A 245 -22.87 32.05 -14.87
CA VAL A 245 -21.89 31.56 -15.86
C VAL A 245 -21.86 30.03 -15.91
N LEU A 246 -22.09 29.40 -14.75
CA LEU A 246 -22.16 27.96 -14.50
C LEU A 246 -23.19 27.66 -13.39
N LYS A 247 -23.67 26.41 -13.35
CA LYS A 247 -24.55 25.90 -12.30
C LYS A 247 -23.77 25.00 -11.36
N LEU A 248 -23.98 25.11 -10.04
CA LEU A 248 -23.47 24.14 -9.06
C LEU A 248 -24.55 23.13 -8.70
N GLU A 249 -24.24 21.84 -8.80
CA GLU A 249 -25.13 20.74 -8.39
C GLU A 249 -24.41 19.74 -7.48
N TYR A 250 -25.21 18.99 -6.71
CA TYR A 250 -24.73 17.91 -5.86
C TYR A 250 -24.80 16.58 -6.60
N VAL A 251 -23.74 15.78 -6.51
CA VAL A 251 -23.73 14.39 -6.98
C VAL A 251 -23.40 13.44 -5.81
N PRO A 252 -24.02 12.25 -5.71
CA PRO A 252 -23.60 11.24 -4.75
C PRO A 252 -22.25 10.62 -5.16
N SER A 253 -21.39 10.25 -4.21
CA SER A 253 -20.09 9.61 -4.49
C SER A 253 -20.18 8.21 -5.15
N SER A 254 -21.39 7.71 -5.46
CA SER A 254 -21.59 6.55 -6.34
C SER A 254 -21.64 6.91 -7.84
N GLU A 255 -21.84 8.18 -8.16
CA GLU A 255 -22.02 8.75 -9.51
C GLU A 255 -21.01 9.87 -9.80
N GLU A 256 -20.34 10.40 -8.77
CA GLU A 256 -19.16 11.25 -8.89
C GLU A 256 -18.08 10.52 -9.73
N THR A 257 -17.67 11.15 -10.83
CA THR A 257 -16.68 10.59 -11.76
C THR A 257 -15.25 10.98 -11.37
N ALA A 258 -15.08 12.08 -10.64
CA ALA A 258 -13.81 12.56 -10.12
C ALA A 258 -13.24 11.65 -9.01
N ASP A 259 -14.10 10.96 -8.25
CA ASP A 259 -13.80 9.90 -7.25
C ASP A 259 -12.66 8.96 -7.67
N ILE A 260 -12.58 8.64 -8.97
CA ILE A 260 -11.63 7.67 -9.51
C ILE A 260 -10.17 8.17 -9.46
N LEU A 261 -9.94 9.47 -9.23
CA LEU A 261 -8.63 10.12 -9.20
C LEU A 261 -8.09 10.32 -7.77
N THR A 262 -8.97 10.35 -6.77
CA THR A 262 -8.67 10.59 -5.34
C THR A 262 -8.80 9.33 -4.48
N LYS A 263 -9.88 8.56 -4.65
CA LYS A 263 -10.26 7.51 -3.71
C LYS A 263 -9.53 6.19 -4.01
N PRO A 264 -9.07 5.45 -2.98
CA PRO A 264 -8.17 4.31 -3.16
C PRO A 264 -8.86 3.13 -3.87
N LEU A 265 -8.05 2.35 -4.60
CA LEU A 265 -8.51 1.16 -5.33
C LEU A 265 -9.34 0.23 -4.44
N THR A 266 -10.53 -0.13 -4.90
CA THR A 266 -11.46 -1.04 -4.22
C THR A 266 -10.76 -2.38 -3.92
N ASN A 267 -10.54 -2.65 -2.63
CA ASN A 267 -9.79 -3.83 -2.16
C ASN A 267 -10.35 -5.15 -2.74
N HIS A 268 -9.58 -5.80 -3.60
CA HIS A 268 -9.81 -7.21 -3.94
C HIS A 268 -9.62 -8.03 -2.66
N GLY A 269 -10.72 -8.60 -2.15
CA GLY A 269 -10.78 -9.17 -0.80
C GLY A 269 -12.00 -8.77 0.03
N LYS A 270 -13.03 -8.14 -0.55
CA LYS A 270 -14.39 -8.17 0.02
C LYS A 270 -15.23 -9.28 -0.61
N VAL A 271 -16.01 -9.97 0.21
CA VAL A 271 -16.93 -11.07 -0.17
C VAL A 271 -18.31 -10.78 0.43
N GLU A 272 -19.38 -11.15 -0.27
CA GLU A 272 -20.74 -11.08 0.26
C GLU A 272 -21.00 -12.30 1.16
N THR A 273 -21.28 -12.04 2.44
CA THR A 273 -21.46 -13.08 3.47
C THR A 273 -22.70 -12.78 4.30
N LYS A 274 -23.31 -13.86 4.83
CA LYS A 274 -24.39 -13.77 5.84
C LYS A 274 -23.86 -13.58 7.26
N HIS A 275 -22.57 -13.91 7.48
CA HIS A 275 -21.94 -13.95 8.78
C HIS A 275 -20.74 -13.00 8.77
N ALA A 276 -20.90 -11.79 9.31
CA ALA A 276 -19.82 -10.81 9.42
C ALA A 276 -19.73 -10.27 10.86
N TYR A 277 -18.54 -9.81 11.25
CA TYR A 277 -18.29 -9.09 12.51
C TYR A 277 -17.43 -7.86 12.27
N LEU A 278 -17.63 -6.78 13.03
CA LEU A 278 -16.85 -5.56 12.95
C LEU A 278 -15.51 -5.74 13.68
N ASN A 279 -14.40 -5.31 13.07
CA ASN A 279 -13.08 -5.31 13.69
C ASN A 279 -12.28 -4.08 13.26
N ALA A 280 -11.43 -3.55 14.15
CA ALA A 280 -10.40 -2.59 13.77
C ALA A 280 -9.18 -3.35 13.25
N LEU A 281 -8.75 -3.08 12.01
CA LEU A 281 -7.53 -3.70 11.45
C LEU A 281 -6.25 -3.14 12.08
N THR A 282 -6.29 -1.90 12.57
CA THR A 282 -5.17 -1.20 13.21
C THR A 282 -5.66 -0.56 14.51
N ARG A 283 -5.23 -1.11 15.65
CA ARG A 283 -5.58 -0.56 16.98
C ARG A 283 -5.02 0.87 17.11
N GLY A 284 -5.83 1.79 17.62
CA GLY A 284 -5.54 3.22 17.68
C GLY A 284 -6.18 4.02 16.54
N ASP A 285 -6.50 3.40 15.41
CA ASP A 285 -7.10 4.04 14.25
C ASP A 285 -8.53 3.54 13.99
N LEU A 286 -9.51 4.42 14.19
CA LEU A 286 -10.93 4.14 13.98
C LEU A 286 -11.32 4.08 12.49
N SER A 287 -10.53 4.66 11.57
CA SER A 287 -10.79 4.51 10.13
C SER A 287 -10.46 3.11 9.61
N SER A 288 -9.70 2.32 10.39
CA SER A 288 -9.44 0.91 10.14
C SER A 288 -10.59 -0.04 10.53
N LEU A 289 -11.73 0.49 11.01
CA LEU A 289 -12.92 -0.30 11.34
C LEU A 289 -13.58 -0.84 10.07
N VAL A 290 -13.57 -2.17 9.89
CA VAL A 290 -14.24 -2.84 8.78
C VAL A 290 -15.04 -4.05 9.25
N TRP A 291 -16.10 -4.37 8.51
CA TRP A 291 -16.74 -5.67 8.58
C TRP A 291 -15.79 -6.76 8.05
N VAL A 292 -15.69 -7.88 8.75
CA VAL A 292 -14.83 -9.04 8.43
C VAL A 292 -15.69 -10.30 8.40
N ASP A 293 -15.43 -11.21 7.45
CA ASP A 293 -16.14 -12.48 7.32
C ASP A 293 -15.93 -13.40 8.54
N SER A 294 -17.01 -14.02 9.01
CA SER A 294 -17.07 -14.69 10.30
C SER A 294 -16.91 -16.22 10.19
N PRO A 295 -16.09 -16.85 11.05
CA PRO A 295 -16.02 -18.31 11.14
C PRO A 295 -17.37 -19.01 11.44
N LEU A 296 -18.39 -18.27 11.88
CA LEU A 296 -19.74 -18.80 12.13
C LEU A 296 -20.44 -19.35 10.88
N LYS A 297 -19.92 -19.11 9.66
CA LYS A 297 -20.35 -19.84 8.45
C LYS A 297 -20.12 -21.36 8.50
N TYR A 298 -19.30 -21.86 9.45
CA TYR A 298 -19.14 -23.28 9.75
C TYR A 298 -19.72 -23.68 11.11
N PHE A 299 -20.59 -22.86 11.70
CA PHE A 299 -21.19 -23.14 12.99
C PHE A 299 -22.11 -24.36 12.94
N LYS A 300 -21.93 -25.29 13.88
CA LYS A 300 -22.91 -26.33 14.23
C LYS A 300 -23.43 -26.02 15.63
N GLN A 301 -24.75 -26.06 15.82
CA GLN A 301 -25.36 -25.83 17.12
C GLN A 301 -24.89 -26.87 18.15
N THR A 302 -24.67 -26.45 19.39
CA THR A 302 -24.26 -27.32 20.51
C THR A 302 -25.11 -27.04 21.74
N ALA A 303 -25.10 -27.94 22.73
CA ALA A 303 -25.82 -27.73 23.99
C ALA A 303 -25.34 -26.48 24.78
N ALA A 304 -24.16 -25.94 24.46
CA ALA A 304 -23.59 -24.76 25.10
C ALA A 304 -23.70 -23.46 24.26
N SER A 305 -24.16 -23.54 23.00
CA SER A 305 -24.26 -22.35 22.14
C SER A 305 -25.32 -22.48 21.04
N ILE A 306 -26.08 -21.41 20.84
CA ILE A 306 -27.13 -21.29 19.82
C ILE A 306 -26.86 -20.07 18.92
N LEU A 307 -27.24 -20.18 17.64
CA LEU A 307 -27.04 -19.09 16.67
C LEU A 307 -28.17 -18.06 16.81
N CYS A 308 -27.79 -16.80 16.97
CA CYS A 308 -28.70 -15.66 17.03
C CYS A 308 -28.44 -14.73 15.84
N GLN A 309 -29.50 -14.31 15.16
CA GLN A 309 -29.48 -13.27 14.13
C GLN A 309 -29.60 -11.91 14.82
N VAL A 310 -28.55 -11.09 14.72
CA VAL A 310 -28.47 -9.79 15.41
C VAL A 310 -29.23 -8.71 14.63
N TYR A 311 -29.98 -7.88 15.35
CA TYR A 311 -30.72 -6.73 14.83
C TYR A 311 -30.06 -5.43 15.30
N TYR A 312 -29.78 -5.34 16.60
CA TYR A 312 -29.12 -4.19 17.21
C TYR A 312 -27.90 -4.63 18.02
N ALA A 313 -26.78 -3.96 17.80
CA ALA A 313 -25.48 -4.25 18.40
C ALA A 313 -24.93 -2.99 19.13
N PRO A 314 -25.12 -2.89 20.45
CA PRO A 314 -24.69 -1.72 21.22
C PRO A 314 -23.19 -1.59 21.41
N LEU A 315 -22.72 -0.34 21.41
CA LEU A 315 -21.35 0.01 21.76
C LEU A 315 -21.19 0.20 23.28
N ASN A 316 -20.07 -0.28 23.80
CA ASN A 316 -19.66 -0.10 25.19
C ASN A 316 -18.31 0.59 25.28
N SER A 317 -18.01 1.18 26.45
CA SER A 317 -16.75 1.90 26.68
C SER A 317 -15.51 1.02 26.44
N LYS A 318 -15.61 -0.31 26.68
CA LYS A 318 -14.59 -1.30 26.32
C LYS A 318 -14.26 -1.26 24.83
N ASP A 319 -15.27 -1.29 23.97
CA ASP A 319 -15.10 -1.38 22.52
C ASP A 319 -14.35 -0.15 22.00
N VAL A 320 -14.75 1.04 22.46
CA VAL A 320 -14.09 2.30 22.14
C VAL A 320 -12.65 2.34 22.66
N MET A 321 -12.41 1.92 23.91
CA MET A 321 -11.05 1.93 24.50
C MET A 321 -10.09 0.95 23.82
N LEU A 322 -10.57 -0.23 23.39
CA LEU A 322 -9.78 -1.22 22.66
C LEU A 322 -9.53 -0.76 21.22
N ALA A 323 -10.55 -0.28 20.51
CA ALA A 323 -10.40 0.23 19.14
C ALA A 323 -9.49 1.47 19.08
N SER A 324 -9.58 2.38 20.06
CA SER A 324 -8.70 3.54 20.17
C SER A 324 -7.36 3.26 20.86
N GLY A 325 -7.02 2.00 21.17
CA GLY A 325 -5.75 1.61 21.79
C GLY A 325 -5.49 2.16 23.21
N LYS A 326 -6.50 2.72 23.89
CA LYS A 326 -6.40 3.25 25.26
C LYS A 326 -6.41 2.17 26.35
N LEU A 327 -6.79 0.95 25.99
CA LEU A 327 -6.72 -0.24 26.85
C LEU A 327 -5.94 -1.32 26.10
N PRO A 328 -4.88 -1.92 26.68
CA PRO A 328 -4.25 -3.09 26.09
C PRO A 328 -5.21 -4.30 26.15
N PRO A 329 -5.18 -5.22 25.17
CA PRO A 329 -6.01 -6.44 25.21
C PRO A 329 -5.74 -7.29 26.45
N ASP A 330 -4.52 -7.23 26.96
CA ASP A 330 -4.02 -7.96 28.13
C ASP A 330 -4.73 -7.56 29.44
N ALA A 331 -5.52 -6.47 29.43
CA ALA A 331 -6.44 -6.06 30.50
C ALA A 331 -7.87 -6.64 30.34
N GLU A 332 -8.08 -7.54 29.40
CA GLU A 332 -9.25 -8.42 29.30
C GLU A 332 -8.92 -9.81 29.89
N PRO A 333 -9.76 -10.36 30.78
CA PRO A 333 -9.48 -11.66 31.39
C PRO A 333 -9.72 -12.83 30.42
N GLY A 334 -8.93 -13.90 30.59
CA GLY A 334 -8.97 -15.10 29.75
C GLY A 334 -8.25 -14.95 28.42
N ASP A 335 -8.37 -15.94 27.54
CA ASP A 335 -7.62 -16.01 26.27
C ASP A 335 -8.09 -14.99 25.21
N LEU A 336 -9.00 -14.06 25.55
CA LEU A 336 -9.51 -13.02 24.65
C LEU A 336 -8.42 -12.11 24.08
N ALA A 337 -7.32 -11.87 24.81
CA ALA A 337 -6.17 -11.11 24.32
C ALA A 337 -5.46 -11.79 23.13
N LEU A 338 -5.56 -13.12 23.01
CA LEU A 338 -5.00 -13.96 21.94
C LEU A 338 -5.96 -14.10 20.74
N HIS A 339 -7.16 -13.51 20.80
CA HIS A 339 -8.18 -13.67 19.78
C HIS A 339 -8.42 -12.40 18.99
N ASP A 340 -8.63 -12.56 17.69
CA ASP A 340 -8.88 -11.46 16.77
C ASP A 340 -10.39 -11.18 16.65
N GLY A 341 -10.80 -9.91 16.72
CA GLY A 341 -12.20 -9.50 16.89
C GLY A 341 -12.68 -9.54 18.35
N ILE A 342 -12.29 -8.54 19.14
CA ILE A 342 -12.60 -8.43 20.58
C ILE A 342 -13.72 -7.42 20.91
N LEU A 343 -14.40 -6.90 19.88
CA LEU A 343 -15.40 -5.83 19.98
C LEU A 343 -16.83 -6.40 20.08
N GLY A 344 -17.68 -5.74 20.87
CA GLY A 344 -19.08 -6.06 21.08
C GLY A 344 -19.29 -7.16 22.12
N ILE A 345 -20.11 -6.84 23.13
CA ILE A 345 -20.34 -7.70 24.30
C ILE A 345 -21.81 -8.01 24.56
N GLU A 346 -22.73 -7.36 23.85
CA GLU A 346 -24.17 -7.55 23.97
C GLU A 346 -24.86 -7.37 22.62
N PHE A 347 -26.09 -7.86 22.52
CA PHE A 347 -26.90 -7.78 21.31
C PHE A 347 -28.39 -7.93 21.64
N SER A 348 -29.25 -7.53 20.70
CA SER A 348 -30.61 -8.05 20.59
C SER A 348 -30.88 -8.60 19.19
N GLY A 349 -31.87 -9.49 19.08
CA GLY A 349 -32.28 -10.02 17.81
C GLY A 349 -33.22 -11.22 17.91
N ARG A 350 -33.08 -12.18 16.99
CA ARG A 350 -33.93 -13.37 16.91
C ARG A 350 -33.13 -14.66 16.88
N LEU A 351 -33.68 -15.71 17.49
CA LEU A 351 -33.28 -17.10 17.24
C LEU A 351 -33.83 -17.59 15.89
N GLU A 352 -33.34 -18.73 15.40
CA GLU A 352 -33.79 -19.34 14.14
C GLU A 352 -35.29 -19.74 14.17
N ASN A 353 -35.84 -20.01 15.36
CA ASN A 353 -37.28 -20.25 15.58
C ASN A 353 -38.15 -18.95 15.58
N GLY A 354 -37.53 -17.79 15.33
CA GLY A 354 -38.16 -16.47 15.28
C GLY A 354 -38.41 -15.77 16.62
N GLN A 355 -38.07 -16.40 17.74
CA GLN A 355 -38.20 -15.87 19.11
C GLN A 355 -37.25 -14.67 19.33
N ARG A 356 -37.75 -13.60 19.94
CA ARG A 356 -36.99 -12.37 20.23
C ARG A 356 -36.16 -12.54 21.51
N VAL A 357 -34.86 -12.27 21.40
CA VAL A 357 -33.88 -12.45 22.48
C VAL A 357 -32.93 -11.26 22.60
N MET A 358 -32.49 -10.99 23.83
CA MET A 358 -31.38 -10.10 24.16
C MET A 358 -30.36 -10.86 25.00
N GLY A 359 -29.07 -10.54 24.88
CA GLY A 359 -28.04 -11.39 25.50
C GLY A 359 -26.65 -10.79 25.59
N LEU A 360 -25.80 -11.50 26.33
CA LEU A 360 -24.39 -11.17 26.52
C LEU A 360 -23.46 -12.19 25.86
N VAL A 361 -22.39 -11.69 25.24
CA VAL A 361 -21.32 -12.47 24.59
C VAL A 361 -19.94 -11.97 25.04
N PRO A 362 -18.89 -12.82 25.11
CA PRO A 362 -17.58 -12.39 25.60
C PRO A 362 -16.86 -11.43 24.65
N ALA A 363 -17.14 -11.57 23.34
CA ALA A 363 -16.66 -10.76 22.24
C ALA A 363 -17.54 -11.01 20.98
N LYS A 364 -17.32 -10.23 19.92
CA LYS A 364 -17.98 -10.35 18.59
C LYS A 364 -19.48 -10.08 18.58
N GLY A 365 -19.97 -9.32 19.56
CA GLY A 365 -21.36 -8.83 19.58
C GLY A 365 -21.69 -7.85 18.45
N LEU A 366 -20.70 -7.13 17.92
CA LEU A 366 -20.85 -6.27 16.73
C LEU A 366 -20.82 -7.15 15.47
N ALA A 367 -21.88 -7.91 15.23
CA ALA A 367 -21.96 -8.91 14.17
C ALA A 367 -23.35 -8.95 13.50
N THR A 368 -23.44 -9.60 12.33
CA THR A 368 -24.74 -9.99 11.75
C THR A 368 -25.33 -11.21 12.45
N THR A 369 -24.48 -12.10 12.97
CA THR A 369 -24.85 -13.30 13.71
C THR A 369 -23.88 -13.57 14.84
N VAL A 370 -24.38 -14.03 15.99
CA VAL A 370 -23.56 -14.44 17.15
C VAL A 370 -23.89 -15.86 17.57
N ALA A 371 -22.90 -16.58 18.09
CA ALA A 371 -23.11 -17.80 18.86
C ALA A 371 -23.21 -17.41 20.34
N ALA A 372 -24.42 -17.43 20.89
CA ALA A 372 -24.69 -17.04 22.28
C ALA A 372 -24.91 -18.27 23.17
N ASP A 373 -24.56 -18.15 24.47
CA ASP A 373 -24.88 -19.17 25.46
C ASP A 373 -26.35 -19.04 25.88
N PRO A 374 -27.19 -20.09 25.75
CA PRO A 374 -28.57 -20.08 26.25
C PRO A 374 -28.72 -19.67 27.72
N ASN A 375 -27.67 -19.86 28.54
CA ASN A 375 -27.62 -19.49 29.96
C ASN A 375 -27.17 -18.04 30.20
N PHE A 376 -27.04 -17.19 29.17
CA PHE A 376 -26.79 -15.74 29.31
C PHE A 376 -27.66 -14.87 28.39
N MET A 377 -28.88 -15.33 28.13
CA MET A 377 -29.88 -14.61 27.35
C MET A 377 -31.18 -14.44 28.13
N TRP A 378 -31.95 -13.45 27.71
CA TRP A 378 -33.29 -13.17 28.19
C TRP A 378 -34.22 -13.08 26.97
N GLU A 379 -35.45 -13.56 27.14
CA GLU A 379 -36.54 -13.30 26.19
C GLU A 379 -36.91 -11.82 26.25
N VAL A 380 -37.21 -11.21 25.10
CA VAL A 380 -37.57 -9.79 25.02
C VAL A 380 -39.03 -9.60 25.39
N PRO A 381 -39.38 -8.76 26.40
CA PRO A 381 -40.75 -8.45 26.76
C PRO A 381 -41.59 -7.97 25.58
N ASP A 382 -42.86 -8.28 25.61
CA ASP A 382 -43.71 -8.06 24.44
C ASP A 382 -44.02 -6.58 24.19
N ASP A 383 -43.88 -5.73 25.21
CA ASP A 383 -44.03 -4.27 25.14
C ASP A 383 -42.75 -3.54 24.69
N TRP A 384 -41.64 -4.24 24.47
CA TRP A 384 -40.36 -3.64 24.07
C TRP A 384 -40.04 -3.95 22.60
N SER A 385 -39.44 -2.99 21.91
CA SER A 385 -38.71 -3.21 20.65
C SER A 385 -37.39 -3.94 20.87
N LEU A 386 -36.82 -4.53 19.81
CA LEU A 386 -35.46 -5.06 19.82
C LEU A 386 -34.42 -3.95 20.03
N GLU A 387 -34.69 -2.71 19.59
CA GLU A 387 -33.80 -1.58 19.85
C GLU A 387 -33.69 -1.31 21.36
N GLU A 388 -34.84 -1.12 22.02
CA GLU A 388 -34.94 -0.89 23.47
C GLU A 388 -34.30 -2.02 24.27
N ALA A 389 -34.63 -3.27 23.91
CA ALA A 389 -34.09 -4.46 24.54
C ALA A 389 -32.56 -4.58 24.40
N SER A 390 -31.97 -4.04 23.33
CA SER A 390 -30.51 -4.05 23.17
C SER A 390 -29.80 -3.24 24.27
N THR A 391 -30.46 -2.23 24.85
CA THR A 391 -29.81 -1.31 25.80
C THR A 391 -29.62 -1.88 27.21
N VAL A 392 -30.30 -2.99 27.52
CA VAL A 392 -30.46 -3.54 28.88
C VAL A 392 -29.33 -4.49 29.32
N PRO A 393 -28.89 -5.50 28.54
CA PRO A 393 -28.12 -6.63 29.05
C PRO A 393 -26.84 -6.25 29.80
N ALA A 394 -25.91 -5.49 29.19
CA ALA A 394 -24.64 -5.17 29.85
C ALA A 394 -24.82 -4.11 30.96
N ALA A 395 -25.76 -3.18 30.77
CA ALA A 395 -26.00 -2.09 31.72
C ALA A 395 -26.55 -2.62 33.05
N TYR A 396 -27.64 -3.39 33.01
CA TYR A 396 -28.28 -3.93 34.21
C TYR A 396 -27.53 -5.12 34.80
N SER A 397 -26.95 -6.01 33.97
CA SER A 397 -26.11 -7.10 34.51
C SER A 397 -24.90 -6.55 35.28
N THR A 398 -24.28 -5.47 34.81
CA THR A 398 -23.20 -4.79 35.55
C THR A 398 -23.72 -4.14 36.83
N ALA A 399 -24.89 -3.48 36.79
CA ALA A 399 -25.47 -2.83 37.97
C ALA A 399 -25.84 -3.85 39.08
N TYR A 400 -26.54 -4.95 38.75
CA TYR A 400 -26.88 -5.99 39.72
C TYR A 400 -25.64 -6.73 40.26
N TYR A 401 -24.69 -7.08 39.39
CA TYR A 401 -23.45 -7.74 39.81
C TYR A 401 -22.60 -6.83 40.71
N ALA A 402 -22.53 -5.52 40.41
CA ALA A 402 -21.81 -4.55 41.23
C ALA A 402 -22.52 -4.28 42.56
N LEU A 403 -23.75 -3.76 42.54
CA LEU A 403 -24.44 -3.26 43.73
C LEU A 403 -24.93 -4.38 44.65
N ILE A 404 -25.60 -5.39 44.10
CA ILE A 404 -26.27 -6.43 44.90
C ILE A 404 -25.27 -7.54 45.24
N MET A 405 -24.68 -8.19 44.24
CA MET A 405 -23.89 -9.41 44.48
C MET A 405 -22.50 -9.16 45.06
N ARG A 406 -21.85 -8.04 44.70
CA ARG A 406 -20.50 -7.70 45.17
C ARG A 406 -20.50 -6.62 46.24
N GLY A 407 -21.40 -5.63 46.14
CA GLY A 407 -21.56 -4.55 47.11
C GLY A 407 -22.50 -4.87 48.28
N ASN A 408 -23.40 -5.86 48.16
CA ASN A 408 -24.40 -6.18 49.17
C ASN A 408 -25.17 -4.92 49.65
N LEU A 409 -25.58 -4.08 48.68
CA LEU A 409 -26.29 -2.82 48.91
C LEU A 409 -27.62 -3.08 49.63
N ARG A 410 -27.88 -2.34 50.71
CA ARG A 410 -29.06 -2.51 51.57
C ARG A 410 -30.00 -1.30 51.50
N LYS A 411 -31.29 -1.58 51.74
CA LYS A 411 -32.33 -0.56 51.86
C LYS A 411 -31.94 0.53 52.87
N GLY A 412 -32.00 1.78 52.45
CA GLY A 412 -31.66 2.95 53.25
C GLY A 412 -30.16 3.31 53.32
N GLU A 413 -29.26 2.55 52.70
CA GLU A 413 -27.85 2.97 52.57
C GLU A 413 -27.67 4.15 51.61
N ARG A 414 -26.61 4.94 51.78
CA ARG A 414 -26.25 6.05 50.89
C ARG A 414 -25.28 5.57 49.84
N VAL A 415 -25.58 5.81 48.56
CA VAL A 415 -24.77 5.35 47.43
C VAL A 415 -24.34 6.50 46.52
N LEU A 416 -23.06 6.53 46.14
CA LEU A 416 -22.53 7.44 45.12
C LEU A 416 -22.38 6.70 43.79
N ILE A 417 -23.01 7.23 42.74
CA ILE A 417 -22.99 6.68 41.38
C ILE A 417 -22.31 7.69 40.45
N HIS A 418 -21.09 7.38 40.03
CA HIS A 418 -20.37 8.23 39.09
C HIS A 418 -20.88 8.09 37.66
N SER A 419 -20.85 9.19 36.90
CA SER A 419 -21.21 9.23 35.48
C SER A 419 -22.67 8.84 35.18
N GLY A 420 -23.61 9.19 36.08
CA GLY A 420 -25.00 8.69 36.09
C GLY A 420 -25.80 8.80 34.78
N SER A 421 -25.41 9.71 33.87
CA SER A 421 -26.00 9.83 32.53
C SER A 421 -25.69 8.68 31.56
N GLY A 422 -24.64 7.90 31.80
CA GLY A 422 -24.24 6.76 30.98
C GLY A 422 -25.08 5.51 31.31
N CYS A 423 -25.08 4.52 30.41
CA CYS A 423 -25.97 3.36 30.52
C CYS A 423 -25.91 2.60 31.88
N VAL A 424 -24.71 2.21 32.34
CA VAL A 424 -24.54 1.55 33.65
C VAL A 424 -24.95 2.48 34.80
N GLY A 425 -24.73 3.79 34.68
CA GLY A 425 -25.14 4.78 35.67
C GLY A 425 -26.66 4.86 35.83
N GLN A 426 -27.41 4.89 34.72
CA GLN A 426 -28.88 4.89 34.74
C GLN A 426 -29.45 3.58 35.33
N ALA A 427 -28.87 2.44 34.97
CA ALA A 427 -29.25 1.14 35.53
C ALA A 427 -28.96 1.06 37.04
N ALA A 428 -27.80 1.54 37.48
CA ALA A 428 -27.43 1.59 38.90
C ALA A 428 -28.34 2.53 39.72
N ILE A 429 -28.74 3.67 39.16
CA ILE A 429 -29.70 4.59 39.80
C ILE A 429 -31.05 3.88 39.98
N ALA A 430 -31.56 3.17 38.97
CA ALA A 430 -32.83 2.45 39.06
C ALA A 430 -32.80 1.37 40.16
N VAL A 431 -31.75 0.55 40.22
CA VAL A 431 -31.56 -0.50 41.22
C VAL A 431 -31.36 0.05 42.64
N ALA A 432 -30.72 1.22 42.79
CA ALA A 432 -30.59 1.88 44.09
C ALA A 432 -31.91 2.51 44.58
N LEU A 433 -32.69 3.09 43.67
CA LEU A 433 -33.98 3.71 44.01
C LEU A 433 -35.06 2.67 44.36
N SER A 434 -35.11 1.50 43.70
CA SER A 434 -36.07 0.44 44.07
C SER A 434 -35.80 -0.17 45.45
N LEU A 435 -34.53 -0.15 45.91
CA LEU A 435 -34.18 -0.47 47.30
C LEU A 435 -34.46 0.66 48.30
N GLY A 436 -34.77 1.88 47.84
CA GLY A 436 -34.96 3.06 48.69
C GLY A 436 -33.66 3.54 49.34
N CYS A 437 -32.54 3.49 48.60
CA CYS A 437 -31.26 4.06 48.99
C CYS A 437 -31.23 5.59 48.75
N GLU A 438 -30.42 6.34 49.52
CA GLU A 438 -30.18 7.77 49.23
C GLU A 438 -29.05 7.90 48.19
N VAL A 439 -29.40 8.36 46.99
CA VAL A 439 -28.50 8.33 45.82
C VAL A 439 -27.83 9.68 45.59
N PHE A 440 -26.50 9.71 45.54
CA PHE A 440 -25.68 10.83 45.05
C PHE A 440 -25.13 10.51 43.67
N ILE A 441 -25.09 11.48 42.75
CA ILE A 441 -24.79 11.26 41.33
C ILE A 441 -23.82 12.32 40.84
N THR A 442 -22.80 11.93 40.05
CA THR A 442 -21.98 12.91 39.30
C THR A 442 -22.35 12.98 37.82
N VAL A 443 -22.43 14.21 37.31
CA VAL A 443 -22.80 14.52 35.92
C VAL A 443 -21.86 15.56 35.28
N GLY A 444 -21.62 15.42 33.98
CA GLY A 444 -20.66 16.25 33.24
C GLY A 444 -21.26 17.43 32.45
N SER A 445 -22.56 17.70 32.56
CA SER A 445 -23.24 18.87 31.94
C SER A 445 -24.62 19.10 32.58
N PHE A 446 -25.16 20.31 32.43
CA PHE A 446 -26.50 20.66 32.91
C PHE A 446 -27.62 19.87 32.19
N GLU A 447 -27.50 19.68 30.88
CA GLU A 447 -28.42 18.86 30.06
C GLU A 447 -28.57 17.44 30.64
N LYS A 448 -27.45 16.85 31.08
CA LYS A 448 -27.39 15.51 31.69
C LYS A 448 -28.00 15.45 33.11
N ARG A 449 -28.03 16.58 33.84
CA ARG A 449 -28.74 16.72 35.13
C ARG A 449 -30.25 16.72 34.91
N GLU A 450 -30.72 17.60 34.03
CA GLU A 450 -32.14 17.77 33.73
C GLU A 450 -32.76 16.53 33.05
N PHE A 451 -32.00 15.81 32.22
CA PHE A 451 -32.41 14.50 31.71
C PHE A 451 -32.68 13.49 32.84
N LEU A 452 -31.78 13.39 33.84
CA LEU A 452 -31.94 12.44 34.93
C LEU A 452 -33.10 12.81 35.86
N LYS A 453 -33.28 14.10 36.17
CA LYS A 453 -34.44 14.60 36.94
C LYS A 453 -35.78 14.32 36.25
N LYS A 454 -35.82 14.32 34.91
CA LYS A 454 -37.02 13.95 34.12
C LYS A 454 -37.24 12.43 34.00
N ARG A 455 -36.22 11.60 34.26
CA ARG A 455 -36.31 10.13 34.20
C ARG A 455 -36.57 9.49 35.57
N PHE A 456 -36.14 10.14 36.65
CA PHE A 456 -36.28 9.68 38.04
C PHE A 456 -36.77 10.84 38.90
N ASN A 457 -38.09 10.87 39.17
CA ASN A 457 -38.77 11.97 39.87
C ASN A 457 -38.33 12.12 41.34
N GLU A 458 -37.71 11.08 41.90
CA GLU A 458 -37.15 11.02 43.24
C GLU A 458 -35.88 11.88 43.38
N LEU A 459 -35.19 12.18 42.27
CA LEU A 459 -33.92 12.88 42.28
C LEU A 459 -34.10 14.40 42.39
N GLN A 460 -33.65 14.96 43.51
CA GLN A 460 -33.70 16.39 43.79
C GLN A 460 -32.37 17.07 43.47
N ASP A 461 -32.36 18.40 43.42
CA ASP A 461 -31.15 19.16 43.08
C ASP A 461 -30.00 19.00 44.11
N ARG A 462 -30.30 18.50 45.31
CA ARG A 462 -29.30 18.09 46.32
C ARG A 462 -28.50 16.82 45.94
N ASN A 463 -28.99 16.02 45.00
CA ASN A 463 -28.42 14.71 44.65
C ASN A 463 -27.33 14.76 43.56
N PHE A 464 -27.05 15.93 42.96
CA PHE A 464 -26.21 16.06 41.76
C PHE A 464 -24.94 16.91 41.96
N CYS A 465 -23.78 16.30 41.72
CA CYS A 465 -22.46 16.95 41.73
C CYS A 465 -21.81 16.97 40.32
N ASN A 466 -20.72 17.70 40.16
CA ASN A 466 -19.91 17.68 38.91
C ASN A 466 -19.12 16.36 38.78
N SER A 467 -18.82 15.93 37.54
CA SER A 467 -17.90 14.81 37.24
C SER A 467 -16.61 15.24 36.52
N ARG A 468 -16.47 16.54 36.18
CA ARG A 468 -15.31 17.06 35.43
C ARG A 468 -14.10 17.37 36.29
N ASP A 469 -14.31 17.69 37.57
CA ASP A 469 -13.31 18.01 38.58
C ASP A 469 -13.50 17.11 39.81
N THR A 470 -12.83 17.42 40.92
CA THR A 470 -12.96 16.76 42.24
C THR A 470 -13.98 17.43 43.17
N SER A 471 -14.73 18.45 42.73
CA SER A 471 -15.63 19.25 43.60
C SER A 471 -16.74 18.43 44.28
N PHE A 472 -17.06 17.26 43.72
CA PHE A 472 -17.99 16.31 44.32
C PHE A 472 -17.55 15.83 45.71
N GLU A 473 -16.25 15.79 46.01
CA GLU A 473 -15.74 15.35 47.30
C GLU A 473 -16.21 16.25 48.44
N GLN A 474 -15.91 17.55 48.35
CA GLN A 474 -16.35 18.53 49.34
C GLN A 474 -17.88 18.62 49.40
N TYR A 475 -18.56 18.51 48.25
CA TYR A 475 -20.01 18.53 48.20
C TYR A 475 -20.64 17.35 48.98
N ILE A 476 -20.14 16.13 48.78
CA ILE A 476 -20.65 14.92 49.43
C ILE A 476 -20.30 14.92 50.92
N LEU A 477 -19.10 15.36 51.30
CA LEU A 477 -18.73 15.52 52.71
C LEU A 477 -19.62 16.55 53.41
N ASN A 478 -19.93 17.69 52.77
CA ASN A 478 -20.88 18.67 53.31
C ASN A 478 -22.30 18.08 53.42
N ALA A 479 -22.82 17.45 52.36
CA ALA A 479 -24.16 16.87 52.32
C ALA A 479 -24.36 15.70 53.30
N THR A 480 -23.29 15.01 53.69
CA THR A 480 -23.31 13.87 54.62
C THR A 480 -22.81 14.21 56.04
N ASN A 481 -22.61 15.50 56.36
CA ASN A 481 -22.07 15.96 57.64
C ASN A 481 -20.74 15.26 58.02
N GLY A 482 -19.83 15.16 57.05
CA GLY A 482 -18.52 14.52 57.18
C GLY A 482 -18.52 12.99 57.20
N LYS A 483 -19.69 12.32 57.19
CA LYS A 483 -19.79 10.86 57.32
C LYS A 483 -19.42 10.10 56.04
N GLY A 484 -19.49 10.73 54.87
CA GLY A 484 -19.33 10.05 53.59
C GLY A 484 -20.51 9.16 53.22
N VAL A 485 -20.34 8.34 52.17
CA VAL A 485 -21.34 7.41 51.61
C VAL A 485 -20.99 5.95 51.84
N ASP A 486 -22.00 5.09 51.95
CA ASP A 486 -21.88 3.70 52.41
C ASP A 486 -21.51 2.72 51.28
N VAL A 487 -21.88 3.04 50.03
CA VAL A 487 -21.47 2.32 48.81
C VAL A 487 -21.06 3.33 47.73
N ILE A 488 -20.07 2.98 46.90
CA ILE A 488 -19.64 3.78 45.75
C ILE A 488 -19.55 2.89 44.52
N LEU A 489 -20.13 3.34 43.39
CA LEU A 489 -19.88 2.79 42.05
C LEU A 489 -19.02 3.77 41.24
N ASN A 490 -17.71 3.49 41.13
CA ASN A 490 -16.76 4.34 40.42
C ASN A 490 -16.60 3.94 38.94
N SER A 491 -16.50 4.95 38.08
CA SER A 491 -16.13 4.86 36.66
C SER A 491 -15.17 5.97 36.22
N LEU A 492 -14.67 6.78 37.15
CA LEU A 492 -13.71 7.87 36.95
C LEU A 492 -12.29 7.34 37.16
N ALA A 493 -11.30 8.05 36.60
CA ALA A 493 -9.89 7.67 36.60
C ALA A 493 -9.00 8.69 37.33
N GLU A 494 -7.75 8.29 37.59
CA GLU A 494 -6.66 9.16 38.04
C GLU A 494 -6.95 9.86 39.39
N GLU A 495 -6.74 11.19 39.48
CA GLU A 495 -6.95 11.97 40.71
C GLU A 495 -8.35 11.80 41.31
N LYS A 496 -9.35 11.53 40.46
CA LYS A 496 -10.76 11.42 40.87
C LYS A 496 -11.02 10.13 41.64
N VAL A 497 -10.27 9.06 41.39
CA VAL A 497 -10.34 7.82 42.19
C VAL A 497 -10.00 8.13 43.65
N LYS A 498 -8.97 8.98 43.88
CA LYS A 498 -8.54 9.39 45.23
C LYS A 498 -9.60 10.26 45.93
N ALA A 499 -10.14 11.26 45.24
CA ALA A 499 -11.24 12.09 45.74
C ALA A 499 -12.49 11.25 46.08
N THR A 500 -12.79 10.26 45.25
CA THR A 500 -13.89 9.31 45.46
C THR A 500 -13.65 8.41 46.67
N LEU A 501 -12.43 7.92 46.88
CA LEU A 501 -12.08 7.11 48.05
C LEU A 501 -12.20 7.90 49.37
N ASN A 502 -11.94 9.20 49.35
CA ASN A 502 -12.13 10.06 50.53
C ASN A 502 -13.61 10.17 50.92
N CYS A 503 -14.53 10.19 49.93
CA CYS A 503 -15.98 10.20 50.13
C CYS A 503 -16.53 8.96 50.85
N LEU A 504 -15.76 7.88 50.95
CA LEU A 504 -16.24 6.59 51.47
C LEU A 504 -16.40 6.61 53.00
N ALA A 505 -17.55 6.17 53.50
CA ALA A 505 -17.86 6.08 54.93
C ALA A 505 -17.08 4.95 55.63
N GLN A 506 -17.16 4.93 56.97
CA GLN A 506 -16.73 3.78 57.77
C GLN A 506 -17.58 2.54 57.40
N HIS A 507 -16.94 1.39 57.23
CA HIS A 507 -17.55 0.17 56.65
C HIS A 507 -18.06 0.32 55.19
N GLY A 508 -17.66 1.38 54.49
CA GLY A 508 -18.06 1.63 53.12
C GLY A 508 -17.51 0.61 52.12
N ARG A 509 -18.25 0.37 51.03
CA ARG A 509 -17.83 -0.53 49.93
C ARG A 509 -17.57 0.25 48.64
N PHE A 510 -16.37 0.09 48.08
CA PHE A 510 -15.94 0.71 46.83
C PHE A 510 -16.03 -0.31 45.69
N LEU A 511 -16.81 0.00 44.66
CA LEU A 511 -17.07 -0.86 43.50
C LEU A 511 -16.45 -0.20 42.26
N GLU A 512 -15.30 -0.73 41.82
CA GLU A 512 -14.57 -0.18 40.67
C GLU A 512 -14.96 -0.92 39.39
N ILE A 513 -15.59 -0.21 38.43
CA ILE A 513 -15.85 -0.70 37.07
C ILE A 513 -14.92 -0.05 36.02
N GLY A 514 -14.13 0.96 36.40
CA GLY A 514 -13.09 1.55 35.56
C GLY A 514 -11.89 0.60 35.38
N LYS A 515 -11.40 0.46 34.14
CA LYS A 515 -10.26 -0.42 33.83
C LYS A 515 -8.88 0.27 33.78
N TYR A 516 -8.86 1.60 33.67
CA TYR A 516 -7.63 2.35 33.38
C TYR A 516 -6.63 2.27 34.55
N ASP A 517 -7.05 2.64 35.76
CA ASP A 517 -6.18 2.62 36.94
C ASP A 517 -5.73 1.21 37.34
N PHE A 518 -6.54 0.18 37.07
CA PHE A 518 -6.11 -1.23 37.17
C PHE A 518 -5.02 -1.57 36.13
N SER A 519 -5.21 -1.20 34.86
CA SER A 519 -4.23 -1.46 33.80
C SER A 519 -2.91 -0.72 34.01
N ASN A 520 -2.93 0.41 34.70
CA ASN A 520 -1.75 1.21 35.04
C ASN A 520 -1.14 0.86 36.42
N ASN A 521 -1.76 -0.08 37.17
CA ASN A 521 -1.38 -0.43 38.55
C ASN A 521 -1.24 0.80 39.48
N THR A 522 -2.25 1.68 39.45
CA THR A 522 -2.24 2.95 40.19
C THR A 522 -2.21 2.71 41.72
N PRO A 523 -1.30 3.36 42.47
CA PRO A 523 -1.12 3.07 43.90
C PRO A 523 -2.33 3.50 44.75
N LEU A 524 -2.88 2.53 45.49
CA LEU A 524 -4.00 2.71 46.42
C LEU A 524 -3.50 3.04 47.83
N GLY A 525 -4.09 4.07 48.47
CA GLY A 525 -3.69 4.53 49.79
C GLY A 525 -4.13 3.61 50.93
N MET A 526 -3.28 2.68 51.35
CA MET A 526 -3.64 1.62 52.32
C MET A 526 -4.17 2.12 53.67
N ALA A 527 -3.84 3.35 54.09
CA ALA A 527 -4.39 3.96 55.31
C ALA A 527 -5.93 4.09 55.29
N LEU A 528 -6.56 4.13 54.12
CA LEU A 528 -8.02 4.18 53.97
C LEU A 528 -8.70 2.94 54.56
N PHE A 529 -8.05 1.77 54.54
CA PHE A 529 -8.61 0.54 55.11
C PHE A 529 -8.78 0.57 56.63
N LEU A 530 -8.20 1.56 57.33
CA LEU A 530 -8.50 1.82 58.75
C LEU A 530 -9.96 2.25 58.98
N LYS A 531 -10.67 2.73 57.95
CA LYS A 531 -12.14 2.91 57.96
C LYS A 531 -12.92 1.57 57.94
N ASN A 532 -12.23 0.42 57.97
CA ASN A 532 -12.78 -0.93 57.76
C ASN A 532 -13.60 -1.06 56.46
N ILE A 533 -13.12 -0.42 55.40
CA ILE A 533 -13.74 -0.41 54.07
C ILE A 533 -13.41 -1.67 53.27
N SER A 534 -14.25 -2.00 52.29
CA SER A 534 -13.97 -3.04 51.30
C SER A 534 -13.79 -2.44 49.90
N PHE A 535 -12.79 -2.91 49.17
CA PHE A 535 -12.52 -2.50 47.78
C PHE A 535 -12.73 -3.69 46.84
N HIS A 536 -13.51 -3.49 45.78
CA HIS A 536 -13.92 -4.55 44.87
C HIS A 536 -13.70 -4.13 43.41
N GLY A 537 -12.77 -4.80 42.72
CA GLY A 537 -12.74 -4.80 41.25
C GLY A 537 -13.92 -5.58 40.68
N ILE A 538 -14.67 -4.97 39.77
CA ILE A 538 -15.90 -5.50 39.19
C ILE A 538 -15.69 -5.77 37.69
N PHE A 539 -15.52 -7.05 37.34
CA PHE A 539 -15.32 -7.49 35.96
C PHE A 539 -16.42 -8.47 35.55
N ILE A 540 -17.42 -8.00 34.81
CA ILE A 540 -18.51 -8.85 34.30
C ILE A 540 -18.00 -10.01 33.42
N TYR A 541 -16.85 -9.84 32.77
CA TYR A 541 -16.25 -10.84 31.88
C TYR A 541 -15.90 -12.17 32.59
N VAL A 542 -15.65 -12.14 33.90
CA VAL A 542 -15.37 -13.34 34.70
C VAL A 542 -16.56 -14.30 34.73
N LEU A 543 -17.79 -13.83 34.42
CA LEU A 543 -19.00 -14.65 34.29
C LEU A 543 -19.04 -15.50 33.00
N PHE A 544 -18.14 -15.25 32.03
CA PHE A 544 -17.95 -16.13 30.87
C PHE A 544 -16.91 -17.25 31.12
N GLU A 545 -16.20 -17.23 32.24
CA GLU A 545 -15.25 -18.30 32.57
C GLU A 545 -15.98 -19.59 32.96
N ASN A 546 -15.51 -20.74 32.47
CA ASN A 546 -16.05 -22.06 32.80
C ASN A 546 -15.58 -22.54 34.19
N LYS A 547 -15.88 -21.75 35.23
CA LYS A 547 -15.59 -22.05 36.65
C LYS A 547 -16.90 -22.14 37.44
N SER A 548 -16.96 -23.03 38.43
CA SER A 548 -18.19 -23.32 39.20
C SER A 548 -18.80 -22.08 39.88
N TYR A 549 -17.96 -21.15 40.36
CA TYR A 549 -18.40 -19.86 40.89
C TYR A 549 -19.05 -18.98 39.80
N SER A 550 -18.39 -18.86 38.64
CA SER A 550 -18.89 -18.08 37.51
C SER A 550 -20.23 -18.61 36.99
N LEU A 551 -20.41 -19.93 36.87
CA LEU A 551 -21.70 -20.52 36.47
C LEU A 551 -22.83 -20.23 37.48
N ARG A 552 -22.54 -20.23 38.80
CA ARG A 552 -23.51 -19.82 39.82
C ARG A 552 -23.84 -18.33 39.68
N ALA A 553 -22.83 -17.47 39.71
CA ALA A 553 -23.00 -16.02 39.68
C ALA A 553 -23.71 -15.57 38.39
N LYS A 554 -23.44 -16.22 37.25
CA LYS A 554 -24.12 -16.01 35.98
C LYS A 554 -25.64 -16.27 36.07
N LYS A 555 -26.05 -17.41 36.63
CA LYS A 555 -27.47 -17.72 36.87
C LYS A 555 -28.13 -16.71 37.81
N GLU A 556 -27.39 -16.28 38.84
CA GLU A 556 -27.83 -15.29 39.82
C GLU A 556 -28.06 -13.91 39.17
N VAL A 557 -27.15 -13.43 38.31
CA VAL A 557 -27.33 -12.21 37.50
C VAL A 557 -28.51 -12.33 36.53
N VAL A 558 -28.63 -13.45 35.82
CA VAL A 558 -29.75 -13.68 34.87
C VAL A 558 -31.10 -13.62 35.60
N GLN A 559 -31.18 -14.23 36.78
CA GLN A 559 -32.38 -14.21 37.62
C GLN A 559 -32.68 -12.80 38.15
N LEU A 560 -31.70 -12.09 38.71
CA LEU A 560 -31.87 -10.71 39.20
C LEU A 560 -32.35 -9.74 38.10
N VAL A 561 -31.81 -9.86 36.88
CA VAL A 561 -32.28 -9.06 35.73
C VAL A 561 -33.71 -9.48 35.33
N LYS A 562 -34.05 -10.76 35.36
CA LYS A 562 -35.41 -11.25 35.03
C LYS A 562 -36.45 -10.77 36.05
N ASP A 563 -36.14 -10.84 37.34
CA ASP A 563 -37.03 -10.38 38.40
C ASP A 563 -37.18 -8.85 38.36
N GLY A 564 -36.10 -8.13 38.09
CA GLY A 564 -36.13 -6.68 37.87
C GLY A 564 -36.90 -6.24 36.61
N ILE A 565 -37.04 -7.10 35.61
CA ILE A 565 -37.94 -6.85 34.46
C ILE A 565 -39.40 -7.04 34.89
N ALA A 566 -39.69 -8.03 35.74
CA ALA A 566 -41.03 -8.31 36.24
C ALA A 566 -41.53 -7.29 37.28
N ASP A 567 -40.64 -6.74 38.12
CA ASP A 567 -40.98 -5.68 39.10
C ASP A 567 -40.95 -4.26 38.52
N GLY A 568 -40.41 -4.09 37.30
CA GLY A 568 -40.33 -2.81 36.59
C GLY A 568 -39.14 -1.92 36.97
N THR A 569 -38.19 -2.39 37.78
CA THR A 569 -36.89 -1.72 38.04
C THR A 569 -36.04 -1.62 36.77
N VAL A 570 -36.09 -2.66 35.95
CA VAL A 570 -35.38 -2.75 34.67
C VAL A 570 -36.25 -2.14 33.58
N LYS A 571 -35.81 -1.01 33.03
CA LYS A 571 -36.48 -0.32 31.91
C LYS A 571 -35.48 0.01 30.81
N PRO A 572 -35.87 -0.02 29.52
CA PRO A 572 -35.01 0.38 28.42
C PRO A 572 -34.37 1.76 28.64
N LEU A 573 -33.12 1.87 28.24
CA LEU A 573 -32.35 3.12 28.33
C LEU A 573 -32.49 3.89 27.01
N ASN A 574 -32.31 5.20 27.06
CA ASN A 574 -32.35 6.01 25.83
C ASN A 574 -31.24 5.56 24.86
N SER A 575 -31.62 5.38 23.60
CA SER A 575 -30.77 4.89 22.51
C SER A 575 -30.41 6.04 21.56
N ILE A 576 -29.23 5.94 20.95
CA ILE A 576 -28.81 6.78 19.82
C ILE A 576 -28.34 5.81 18.72
N ILE A 577 -29.18 5.65 17.70
CA ILE A 577 -28.98 4.72 16.59
C ILE A 577 -27.98 5.30 15.59
N PHE A 578 -27.09 4.44 15.09
CA PHE A 578 -26.32 4.62 13.86
C PHE A 578 -26.55 3.39 12.97
N ASP A 579 -26.59 3.55 11.66
CA ASP A 579 -26.62 2.40 10.75
C ASP A 579 -25.29 1.63 10.79
N ARG A 580 -25.32 0.33 10.49
CA ARG A 580 -24.14 -0.57 10.42
C ARG A 580 -22.97 -0.05 9.57
N ASP A 581 -23.27 0.80 8.59
CA ASP A 581 -22.31 1.37 7.65
C ASP A 581 -21.74 2.71 8.18
N GLN A 582 -22.33 3.28 9.23
CA GLN A 582 -21.88 4.46 9.99
C GLN A 582 -21.07 4.07 11.26
N ALA A 583 -20.45 2.89 11.26
CA ALA A 583 -19.78 2.33 12.44
C ALA A 583 -18.66 3.23 12.98
N GLU A 584 -17.86 3.86 12.11
CA GLU A 584 -16.80 4.79 12.54
C GLU A 584 -17.39 6.03 13.25
N GLN A 585 -18.46 6.60 12.70
CA GLN A 585 -19.16 7.75 13.27
C GLN A 585 -19.72 7.41 14.65
N ALA A 586 -20.29 6.21 14.83
CA ALA A 586 -20.79 5.74 16.12
C ALA A 586 -19.68 5.63 17.17
N PHE A 587 -18.52 5.04 16.83
CA PHE A 587 -17.36 4.96 17.72
C PHE A 587 -16.81 6.35 18.07
N ARG A 588 -16.65 7.25 17.09
CA ARG A 588 -16.18 8.64 17.31
C ARG A 588 -17.19 9.44 18.15
N PHE A 589 -18.49 9.27 17.93
CA PHE A 589 -19.55 9.91 18.71
C PHE A 589 -19.56 9.41 20.16
N MET A 590 -19.45 8.09 20.38
CA MET A 590 -19.34 7.54 21.73
C MET A 590 -18.09 8.06 22.45
N ALA A 591 -16.94 8.06 21.78
CA ALA A 591 -15.66 8.59 22.29
C ALA A 591 -15.72 10.07 22.69
N SER A 592 -16.63 10.87 22.11
CA SER A 592 -16.82 12.27 22.45
C SER A 592 -17.48 12.51 23.83
N GLY A 593 -18.03 11.47 24.46
CA GLY A 593 -18.71 11.56 25.76
C GLY A 593 -20.03 12.36 25.78
N LYS A 594 -20.48 12.86 24.62
CA LYS A 594 -21.71 13.66 24.48
C LYS A 594 -23.00 12.85 24.67
N HIS A 595 -22.97 11.56 24.31
CA HIS A 595 -24.12 10.65 24.38
C HIS A 595 -24.77 10.58 25.77
N VAL A 596 -26.05 10.26 25.80
CA VAL A 596 -26.85 9.96 27.00
C VAL A 596 -27.49 8.59 26.78
N GLY A 597 -27.44 7.70 27.78
CA GLY A 597 -27.89 6.32 27.61
C GLY A 597 -26.88 5.48 26.82
N LYS A 598 -27.30 4.92 25.68
CA LYS A 598 -26.56 3.94 24.87
C LYS A 598 -26.36 4.42 23.42
N VAL A 599 -25.26 4.01 22.79
CA VAL A 599 -25.04 4.17 21.33
C VAL A 599 -25.19 2.79 20.70
N VAL A 600 -25.99 2.68 19.64
CA VAL A 600 -26.45 1.38 19.10
C VAL A 600 -26.23 1.32 17.59
N LEU A 601 -25.60 0.25 17.09
CA LEU A 601 -25.54 -0.04 15.66
C LEU A 601 -26.77 -0.85 15.24
N LYS A 602 -27.60 -0.30 14.34
CA LYS A 602 -28.68 -1.04 13.67
C LYS A 602 -28.08 -1.86 12.54
N ILE A 603 -28.15 -3.18 12.67
CA ILE A 603 -27.61 -4.17 11.72
C ILE A 603 -28.65 -4.53 10.65
N ARG A 604 -29.92 -4.57 11.05
CA ARG A 604 -31.11 -4.70 10.20
C ARG A 604 -32.33 -4.10 10.92
N ASP A 605 -33.34 -3.69 10.18
CA ASP A 605 -34.60 -3.18 10.72
C ASP A 605 -35.45 -4.29 11.37
N GLU A 606 -36.21 -3.99 12.42
CA GLU A 606 -37.13 -4.94 13.06
C GLU A 606 -38.43 -5.11 12.24
N GLU A 607 -38.84 -6.35 12.01
CA GLU A 607 -40.11 -6.62 11.33
C GLU A 607 -41.32 -6.34 12.26
N PRO A 608 -42.45 -5.82 11.75
CA PRO A 608 -43.65 -5.53 12.56
C PRO A 608 -44.30 -6.78 13.20
N GLN A 609 -43.85 -7.99 12.84
CA GLN A 609 -44.32 -9.24 13.41
C GLN A 609 -43.41 -9.67 14.57
N LYS A 610 -43.97 -9.75 15.79
CA LYS A 610 -43.20 -10.09 17.00
C LYS A 610 -42.53 -11.46 16.94
N LYS A 611 -43.07 -12.43 16.18
CA LYS A 611 -42.45 -13.74 15.96
C LYS A 611 -42.44 -14.09 14.46
N ILE A 612 -41.28 -13.97 13.84
CA ILE A 612 -41.03 -14.29 12.43
C ILE A 612 -39.63 -14.88 12.29
N VAL A 613 -39.43 -15.82 11.35
CA VAL A 613 -38.09 -16.36 11.06
C VAL A 613 -37.23 -15.24 10.45
N PRO A 614 -36.07 -14.89 11.06
CA PRO A 614 -35.26 -13.75 10.64
C PRO A 614 -34.71 -13.91 9.22
N THR A 615 -34.92 -12.91 8.37
CA THR A 615 -34.34 -12.91 7.00
C THR A 615 -32.81 -12.74 7.06
N PRO A 616 -32.00 -13.62 6.42
CA PRO A 616 -30.55 -13.50 6.43
C PRO A 616 -30.06 -12.30 5.62
N VAL A 617 -29.42 -11.34 6.30
CA VAL A 617 -28.80 -10.16 5.68
C VAL A 617 -27.49 -10.56 5.00
N GLN A 618 -27.27 -10.12 3.77
CA GLN A 618 -25.97 -10.20 3.10
C GLN A 618 -25.21 -8.89 3.24
N LEU A 619 -23.90 -8.98 3.50
CA LEU A 619 -23.02 -7.82 3.74
C LEU A 619 -21.65 -8.02 3.08
N LYS A 620 -21.09 -6.95 2.50
CA LYS A 620 -19.78 -6.92 1.83
C LYS A 620 -18.63 -6.81 2.84
N ALA A 621 -18.30 -7.92 3.49
CA ALA A 621 -17.27 -8.00 4.51
C ALA A 621 -15.88 -8.28 3.89
N LEU A 622 -14.82 -7.86 4.57
CA LEU A 622 -13.46 -8.25 4.25
C LEU A 622 -13.28 -9.75 4.50
N SER A 623 -12.95 -10.47 3.43
CA SER A 623 -12.73 -11.90 3.44
C SER A 623 -11.51 -12.27 4.29
N ARG A 624 -11.62 -13.37 5.03
CA ARG A 624 -10.61 -13.84 5.97
C ARG A 624 -10.55 -15.37 5.93
N THR A 625 -9.35 -15.92 5.88
CA THR A 625 -9.16 -17.37 5.93
C THR A 625 -9.62 -17.91 7.28
N SER A 626 -10.63 -18.77 7.25
CA SER A 626 -11.23 -19.45 8.39
C SER A 626 -11.22 -20.95 8.10
N CYS A 627 -10.75 -21.75 9.05
CA CYS A 627 -10.73 -23.20 8.95
C CYS A 627 -12.08 -23.76 9.40
N ASN A 628 -12.64 -24.70 8.63
CA ASN A 628 -13.74 -25.54 9.10
C ASN A 628 -13.21 -26.49 10.19
N PRO A 629 -13.77 -26.49 11.43
CA PRO A 629 -13.33 -27.37 12.50
C PRO A 629 -13.58 -28.86 12.21
N GLU A 630 -14.50 -29.16 11.29
CA GLU A 630 -14.91 -30.53 10.92
C GLU A 630 -14.13 -31.10 9.72
N LYS A 631 -13.04 -30.44 9.29
CA LYS A 631 -12.10 -30.94 8.29
C LYS A 631 -10.69 -31.12 8.88
N SER A 632 -9.84 -31.90 8.21
CA SER A 632 -8.43 -32.13 8.57
C SER A 632 -7.44 -31.33 7.70
N TYR A 633 -6.30 -30.96 8.29
CA TYR A 633 -5.28 -30.11 7.64
C TYR A 633 -3.92 -30.82 7.70
N VAL A 634 -3.28 -31.06 6.55
CA VAL A 634 -2.02 -31.81 6.45
C VAL A 634 -0.85 -30.86 6.19
N ILE A 635 0.19 -30.91 7.04
CA ILE A 635 1.40 -30.09 6.90
C ILE A 635 2.63 -31.00 6.75
N ILE A 636 3.18 -31.06 5.54
CA ILE A 636 4.41 -31.81 5.23
C ILE A 636 5.61 -31.03 5.78
N GLY A 637 6.39 -31.66 6.65
CA GLY A 637 7.47 -30.96 7.37
C GLY A 637 6.97 -30.07 8.52
N GLY A 638 5.73 -30.29 9.00
CA GLY A 638 5.06 -29.47 10.02
C GLY A 638 5.75 -29.32 11.38
N LEU A 639 6.86 -30.02 11.65
CA LEU A 639 7.69 -29.81 12.85
C LEU A 639 8.91 -28.89 12.62
N GLY A 640 9.14 -28.39 11.41
CA GLY A 640 10.09 -27.31 11.14
C GLY A 640 9.56 -25.96 11.64
N GLY A 641 10.43 -24.95 11.77
CA GLY A 641 10.09 -23.63 12.34
C GLY A 641 8.80 -23.03 11.80
N PHE A 642 8.72 -22.78 10.48
CA PHE A 642 7.49 -22.27 9.85
C PHE A 642 6.29 -23.22 10.03
N GLY A 643 6.51 -24.54 10.04
CA GLY A 643 5.44 -25.53 10.15
C GLY A 643 4.70 -25.49 11.49
N LEU A 644 5.41 -25.20 12.58
CA LEU A 644 4.80 -25.02 13.90
C LEU A 644 3.98 -23.73 13.95
N GLU A 645 4.50 -22.63 13.41
CA GLU A 645 3.79 -21.34 13.38
C GLU A 645 2.58 -21.36 12.42
N LEU A 646 2.66 -22.10 11.31
CA LEU A 646 1.52 -22.38 10.44
C LEU A 646 0.46 -23.24 11.14
N CYS A 647 0.88 -24.24 11.92
CA CYS A 647 -0.04 -25.05 12.72
C CYS A 647 -0.76 -24.20 13.78
N GLN A 648 -0.03 -23.34 14.51
CA GLN A 648 -0.60 -22.37 15.45
C GLN A 648 -1.63 -21.46 14.76
N TRP A 649 -1.27 -20.89 13.61
CA TRP A 649 -2.16 -20.03 12.83
C TRP A 649 -3.42 -20.77 12.35
N LEU A 650 -3.32 -22.02 11.88
CA LEU A 650 -4.48 -22.82 11.47
C LEU A 650 -5.43 -23.10 12.66
N VAL A 651 -4.88 -23.38 13.85
CA VAL A 651 -5.67 -23.59 15.08
C VAL A 651 -6.42 -22.31 15.49
N GLU A 652 -5.75 -21.15 15.39
CA GLU A 652 -6.35 -19.82 15.59
C GLU A 652 -7.42 -19.49 14.54
N ARG A 653 -7.26 -19.97 13.29
CA ARG A 653 -8.28 -19.86 12.24
C ARG A 653 -9.44 -20.86 12.40
N GLY A 654 -9.37 -21.79 13.35
CA GLY A 654 -10.46 -22.71 13.70
C GLY A 654 -10.20 -24.20 13.43
N ALA A 655 -9.01 -24.59 12.97
CA ALA A 655 -8.69 -26.01 12.73
C ALA A 655 -8.67 -26.80 14.04
N ARG A 656 -9.26 -28.00 14.04
CA ARG A 656 -9.29 -28.91 15.21
C ARG A 656 -8.66 -30.27 14.96
N HIS A 657 -8.29 -30.57 13.71
CA HIS A 657 -7.64 -31.82 13.30
C HIS A 657 -6.46 -31.50 12.38
N VAL A 658 -5.22 -31.67 12.84
CA VAL A 658 -4.01 -31.36 12.05
C VAL A 658 -3.05 -32.55 12.03
N VAL A 659 -2.57 -32.92 10.84
CA VAL A 659 -1.60 -33.99 10.63
C VAL A 659 -0.27 -33.38 10.20
N LEU A 660 0.76 -33.54 11.03
CA LEU A 660 2.09 -32.96 10.85
C LEU A 660 3.09 -34.06 10.51
N THR A 661 3.82 -33.96 9.39
CA THR A 661 4.85 -34.97 9.06
C THR A 661 6.25 -34.58 9.53
N SER A 662 7.02 -35.56 10.00
CA SER A 662 8.45 -35.41 10.29
C SER A 662 9.18 -36.75 10.21
N ARG A 663 10.24 -36.80 9.38
CA ARG A 663 11.17 -37.94 9.28
C ARG A 663 11.73 -38.40 10.65
N SER A 664 11.83 -37.49 11.61
CA SER A 664 12.38 -37.75 12.95
C SER A 664 11.33 -37.83 14.07
N GLY A 665 10.08 -37.41 13.83
CA GLY A 665 9.15 -37.07 14.91
C GLY A 665 9.63 -35.85 15.73
N LEU A 666 9.20 -35.79 17.01
CA LEU A 666 9.52 -34.73 17.97
C LEU A 666 10.97 -34.84 18.47
N LYS A 667 11.71 -33.72 18.44
CA LYS A 667 13.09 -33.61 18.93
C LYS A 667 13.29 -32.49 19.95
N SER A 668 12.75 -31.29 19.73
CA SER A 668 13.02 -30.13 20.59
C SER A 668 12.02 -29.95 21.74
N GLY A 669 12.44 -29.23 22.78
CA GLY A 669 11.55 -28.79 23.87
C GLY A 669 10.44 -27.85 23.39
N TYR A 670 10.73 -26.98 22.41
CA TYR A 670 9.74 -26.08 21.79
C TYR A 670 8.63 -26.87 21.10
N GLN A 671 8.98 -27.88 20.29
CA GLN A 671 8.02 -28.78 19.64
C GLN A 671 7.09 -29.45 20.65
N LYS A 672 7.63 -29.97 21.78
CA LYS A 672 6.82 -30.56 22.86
C LYS A 672 5.86 -29.53 23.47
N ARG A 673 6.35 -28.33 23.82
CA ARG A 673 5.54 -27.22 24.36
C ARG A 673 4.38 -26.83 23.42
N CYS A 674 4.59 -26.84 22.10
CA CYS A 674 3.54 -26.59 21.12
C CYS A 674 2.46 -27.68 21.14
N MET A 675 2.86 -28.97 21.14
CA MET A 675 1.91 -30.08 21.25
C MET A 675 1.08 -30.01 22.53
N ASP A 676 1.71 -29.70 23.66
CA ASP A 676 1.03 -29.64 24.96
C ASP A 676 0.17 -28.37 25.12
N ARG A 677 0.41 -27.33 24.30
CA ARG A 677 -0.50 -26.19 24.11
C ARG A 677 -1.72 -26.60 23.30
N TRP A 678 -1.54 -27.14 22.09
CA TRP A 678 -2.65 -27.48 21.20
C TRP A 678 -3.59 -28.55 21.77
N LYS A 679 -3.08 -29.49 22.58
CA LYS A 679 -3.91 -30.43 23.37
C LYS A 679 -4.82 -29.71 24.38
N LYS A 680 -4.33 -28.67 25.08
CA LYS A 680 -5.14 -27.85 26.01
C LYS A 680 -6.17 -27.01 25.27
N GLU A 681 -5.84 -26.57 24.06
CA GLU A 681 -6.75 -25.89 23.12
C GLU A 681 -7.71 -26.87 22.40
N ASN A 682 -7.87 -28.10 22.91
CA ASN A 682 -8.75 -29.18 22.39
C ASN A 682 -8.56 -29.48 20.89
N THR A 683 -7.33 -29.38 20.39
CA THR A 683 -6.98 -29.72 19.00
C THR A 683 -6.32 -31.09 18.93
N ASN A 684 -6.82 -31.96 18.05
CA ASN A 684 -6.21 -33.25 17.73
C ASN A 684 -5.03 -33.03 16.76
N ILE A 685 -3.80 -33.23 17.26
CA ILE A 685 -2.57 -33.13 16.48
C ILE A 685 -1.94 -34.52 16.33
N ILE A 686 -1.87 -35.02 15.10
CA ILE A 686 -1.24 -36.31 14.76
C ILE A 686 0.14 -36.05 14.16
N VAL A 687 1.18 -36.64 14.74
CA VAL A 687 2.56 -36.55 14.21
C VAL A 687 2.90 -37.83 13.46
N SER A 688 2.94 -37.75 12.13
CA SER A 688 3.24 -38.89 11.24
C SER A 688 4.72 -38.93 10.81
N LYS A 689 5.24 -40.14 10.64
CA LYS A 689 6.60 -40.40 10.08
C LYS A 689 6.58 -40.80 8.59
N LEU A 690 5.40 -40.93 7.98
CA LEU A 690 5.23 -41.27 6.57
C LEU A 690 5.93 -40.25 5.66
N ASN A 691 6.55 -40.73 4.58
CA ASN A 691 7.37 -39.93 3.68
C ASN A 691 6.72 -39.80 2.31
N ALA A 692 6.08 -38.66 2.05
CA ALA A 692 5.35 -38.36 0.81
C ALA A 692 6.17 -38.48 -0.50
N THR A 693 7.51 -38.63 -0.44
CA THR A 693 8.32 -38.98 -1.62
C THR A 693 8.03 -40.37 -2.20
N LYS A 694 7.33 -41.24 -1.46
CA LYS A 694 6.72 -42.48 -1.97
C LYS A 694 5.21 -42.30 -2.17
N MET A 695 4.65 -42.91 -3.22
CA MET A 695 3.22 -42.87 -3.51
C MET A 695 2.39 -43.55 -2.41
N ASP A 696 2.81 -44.72 -1.93
CA ASP A 696 2.06 -45.48 -0.93
C ASP A 696 2.02 -44.75 0.43
N ASP A 697 3.16 -44.21 0.88
CA ASP A 697 3.23 -43.34 2.06
C ASP A 697 2.34 -42.09 1.91
N ALA A 698 2.29 -41.48 0.71
CA ALA A 698 1.45 -40.31 0.45
C ALA A 698 -0.05 -40.68 0.50
N LYS A 699 -0.46 -41.79 -0.12
CA LYS A 699 -1.84 -42.31 -0.03
C LYS A 699 -2.20 -42.70 1.40
N ALA A 700 -1.31 -43.36 2.13
CA ALA A 700 -1.52 -43.73 3.53
C ALA A 700 -1.64 -42.49 4.44
N LEU A 701 -0.87 -41.43 4.17
CA LEU A 701 -0.97 -40.15 4.90
C LEU A 701 -2.32 -39.46 4.67
N LEU A 702 -2.79 -39.40 3.43
CA LEU A 702 -4.08 -38.78 3.11
C LEU A 702 -5.27 -39.63 3.59
N LYS A 703 -5.17 -40.97 3.57
CA LYS A 703 -6.15 -41.88 4.20
C LYS A 703 -6.22 -41.66 5.71
N MET A 704 -5.09 -41.65 6.40
CA MET A 704 -5.01 -41.35 7.85
C MET A 704 -5.60 -39.98 8.20
N ALA A 705 -5.45 -38.97 7.34
CA ALA A 705 -6.08 -37.68 7.53
C ALA A 705 -7.61 -37.74 7.32
N ALA A 706 -8.06 -38.36 6.22
CA ALA A 706 -9.47 -38.53 5.87
C ALA A 706 -10.26 -39.38 6.88
N GLU A 707 -9.64 -40.42 7.46
CA GLU A 707 -10.18 -41.26 8.53
C GLU A 707 -10.52 -40.46 9.80
N VAL A 708 -9.81 -39.36 10.05
CA VAL A 708 -10.13 -38.43 11.15
C VAL A 708 -11.25 -37.47 10.75
N LYS A 709 -11.09 -36.78 9.62
CA LYS A 709 -12.06 -35.86 8.99
C LYS A 709 -11.69 -35.61 7.51
N PRO A 710 -12.63 -35.26 6.61
CA PRO A 710 -12.34 -34.88 5.23
C PRO A 710 -11.20 -33.84 5.13
N VAL A 711 -10.28 -34.03 4.19
CA VAL A 711 -9.06 -33.20 4.08
C VAL A 711 -9.38 -31.85 3.45
N ALA A 712 -9.30 -30.77 4.23
CA ALA A 712 -9.41 -29.39 3.74
C ALA A 712 -8.15 -28.94 3.00
N ALA A 713 -6.98 -29.29 3.51
CA ALA A 713 -5.75 -28.65 3.06
C ALA A 713 -4.53 -29.55 3.09
N ILE A 714 -3.64 -29.35 2.10
CA ILE A 714 -2.31 -29.94 2.03
C ILE A 714 -1.29 -28.80 1.86
N PHE A 715 -0.41 -28.63 2.85
CA PHE A 715 0.67 -27.66 2.85
C PHE A 715 2.02 -28.38 2.72
N ASN A 716 2.71 -28.25 1.58
CA ASN A 716 4.05 -28.80 1.38
C ASN A 716 5.13 -27.78 1.79
N LEU A 717 5.66 -27.93 3.02
CA LEU A 717 6.77 -27.14 3.55
C LEU A 717 8.12 -27.90 3.49
N ALA A 718 8.20 -29.00 2.75
CA ALA A 718 9.39 -29.83 2.70
C ALA A 718 10.63 -29.04 2.22
N LEU A 719 11.69 -29.10 3.03
CA LEU A 719 12.96 -28.42 2.78
C LEU A 719 14.12 -29.36 3.06
N VAL A 720 14.89 -29.64 2.00
CA VAL A 720 16.23 -30.21 2.05
C VAL A 720 17.12 -29.30 1.20
N LEU A 721 18.33 -29.02 1.67
CA LEU A 721 19.31 -28.19 0.99
C LEU A 721 20.61 -28.97 0.78
N ARG A 722 21.19 -28.81 -0.41
CA ARG A 722 22.47 -29.34 -0.88
C ARG A 722 23.13 -28.27 -1.73
N ASP A 723 23.50 -27.19 -1.06
CA ASP A 723 23.96 -25.96 -1.70
C ASP A 723 25.43 -26.16 -2.14
N ALA A 724 25.66 -26.11 -3.45
CA ALA A 724 26.96 -26.26 -4.08
C ALA A 724 26.97 -25.56 -5.44
N PHE A 725 28.07 -24.88 -5.78
CA PHE A 725 28.31 -24.36 -7.14
C PHE A 725 28.20 -25.48 -8.17
N MET A 726 27.86 -25.15 -9.42
CA MET A 726 27.58 -26.15 -10.47
C MET A 726 28.75 -27.12 -10.70
N GLU A 727 29.99 -26.63 -10.59
CA GLU A 727 31.24 -27.41 -10.63
C GLU A 727 31.35 -28.48 -9.54
N ASN A 728 30.73 -28.24 -8.38
CA ASN A 728 30.77 -29.10 -7.19
C ASN A 728 29.43 -29.85 -6.97
N GLN A 729 28.47 -29.73 -7.89
CA GLN A 729 27.13 -30.28 -7.72
C GLN A 729 27.07 -31.73 -8.23
N THR A 730 26.60 -32.66 -7.39
CA THR A 730 26.53 -34.09 -7.74
C THR A 730 25.11 -34.51 -8.11
N VAL A 731 24.97 -35.65 -8.79
CA VAL A 731 23.66 -36.19 -9.20
C VAL A 731 22.81 -36.54 -7.97
N GLU A 732 23.45 -37.06 -6.91
CA GLU A 732 22.82 -37.44 -5.65
C GLU A 732 22.31 -36.21 -4.90
N ASN A 733 23.13 -35.15 -4.81
CA ASN A 733 22.76 -33.88 -4.20
C ASN A 733 21.62 -33.17 -4.96
N PHE A 734 21.61 -33.28 -6.29
CA PHE A 734 20.50 -32.79 -7.12
C PHE A 734 19.22 -33.62 -6.88
N LYS A 735 19.37 -34.95 -6.83
CA LYS A 735 18.26 -35.90 -6.64
C LYS A 735 17.61 -35.80 -5.26
N GLU A 736 18.37 -35.70 -4.16
CA GLU A 736 17.80 -35.60 -2.81
C GLU A 736 16.92 -34.34 -2.64
N VAL A 737 17.37 -33.20 -3.19
CA VAL A 737 16.59 -31.95 -3.19
C VAL A 737 15.34 -32.10 -4.06
N CYS A 738 15.45 -32.71 -5.25
CA CYS A 738 14.32 -32.97 -6.13
C CYS A 738 13.30 -33.94 -5.52
N GLU A 739 13.72 -35.05 -4.91
CA GLU A 739 12.83 -35.99 -4.22
C GLU A 739 12.03 -35.25 -3.15
N SER A 740 12.68 -34.43 -2.32
CA SER A 740 12.04 -33.72 -1.20
C SER A 740 10.87 -32.82 -1.60
N LYS A 741 10.89 -32.24 -2.82
CA LYS A 741 9.92 -31.23 -3.30
C LYS A 741 9.12 -31.66 -4.51
N VAL A 742 9.77 -32.23 -5.52
CA VAL A 742 9.14 -32.64 -6.79
C VAL A 742 8.37 -33.95 -6.58
N ALA A 743 9.04 -35.02 -6.15
CA ALA A 743 8.38 -36.32 -5.96
C ALA A 743 7.30 -36.25 -4.88
N SER A 744 7.55 -35.52 -3.79
CA SER A 744 6.53 -35.29 -2.75
C SER A 744 5.29 -34.57 -3.29
N THR A 745 5.46 -33.52 -4.09
CA THR A 745 4.32 -32.75 -4.65
C THR A 745 3.56 -33.53 -5.72
N LEU A 746 4.24 -34.29 -6.59
CA LEU A 746 3.60 -35.15 -7.60
C LEU A 746 2.76 -36.26 -6.95
N ASN A 747 3.31 -36.94 -5.93
CA ASN A 747 2.57 -37.98 -5.21
C ASN A 747 1.36 -37.40 -4.45
N LEU A 748 1.52 -36.24 -3.81
CA LEU A 748 0.43 -35.57 -3.10
C LEU A 748 -0.63 -35.01 -4.05
N ASP A 749 -0.26 -34.52 -5.24
CA ASP A 749 -1.21 -34.12 -6.27
C ASP A 749 -2.07 -35.34 -6.68
N ALA A 750 -1.45 -36.39 -7.20
CA ALA A 750 -2.12 -37.61 -7.64
C ALA A 750 -2.98 -38.25 -6.53
N ALA A 751 -2.45 -38.39 -5.31
CA ALA A 751 -3.20 -38.95 -4.20
C ALA A 751 -4.35 -38.05 -3.72
N SER A 752 -4.22 -36.71 -3.82
CA SER A 752 -5.31 -35.79 -3.46
C SER A 752 -6.47 -35.84 -4.46
N ARG A 753 -6.19 -36.01 -5.76
CA ARG A 753 -7.22 -36.18 -6.80
C ARG A 753 -8.09 -37.43 -6.57
N GLU A 754 -7.51 -38.48 -6.00
CA GLU A 754 -8.18 -39.75 -5.68
C GLU A 754 -8.90 -39.73 -4.32
N LEU A 755 -8.32 -39.08 -3.31
CA LEU A 755 -8.73 -39.26 -1.90
C LEU A 755 -9.31 -38.00 -1.23
N CYS A 756 -9.23 -36.82 -1.84
CA CYS A 756 -9.57 -35.54 -1.21
C CYS A 756 -10.58 -34.72 -2.05
N PRO A 757 -11.84 -35.18 -2.21
CA PRO A 757 -12.85 -34.47 -3.01
C PRO A 757 -13.28 -33.13 -2.41
N GLU A 758 -13.13 -32.94 -1.10
CA GLU A 758 -13.43 -31.69 -0.38
C GLU A 758 -12.19 -30.81 -0.12
N LEU A 759 -11.13 -30.93 -0.94
CA LEU A 759 -9.92 -30.15 -0.75
C LEU A 759 -10.15 -28.66 -1.08
N ASP A 760 -10.00 -27.80 -0.09
CA ASP A 760 -10.10 -26.34 -0.22
C ASP A 760 -8.75 -25.72 -0.66
N TRP A 761 -7.61 -26.23 -0.15
CA TRP A 761 -6.28 -25.66 -0.40
C TRP A 761 -5.18 -26.70 -0.68
N PHE A 762 -4.41 -26.50 -1.74
CA PHE A 762 -3.16 -27.22 -2.02
C PHE A 762 -2.03 -26.20 -2.18
N VAL A 763 -1.09 -26.18 -1.24
CA VAL A 763 -0.13 -25.07 -1.10
C VAL A 763 1.30 -25.59 -1.04
N CYS A 764 2.17 -25.09 -1.92
CA CYS A 764 3.58 -25.48 -1.98
C CYS A 764 4.49 -24.29 -1.69
N PHE A 765 5.46 -24.47 -0.79
CA PHE A 765 6.40 -23.39 -0.44
C PHE A 765 7.60 -23.40 -1.40
N SER A 766 7.53 -22.52 -2.40
CA SER A 766 8.62 -22.16 -3.30
C SER A 766 9.52 -21.08 -2.65
N SER A 767 10.49 -20.55 -3.40
CA SER A 767 11.35 -19.45 -2.98
C SER A 767 11.67 -18.52 -4.16
N LEU A 768 11.96 -17.24 -3.88
CA LEU A 768 12.52 -16.31 -4.88
C LEU A 768 13.82 -16.82 -5.53
N ARG A 769 14.52 -17.76 -4.88
CA ARG A 769 15.66 -18.50 -5.46
C ARG A 769 15.30 -19.24 -6.75
N CYS A 770 14.03 -19.56 -6.99
CA CYS A 770 13.51 -20.00 -8.28
C CYS A 770 13.43 -18.84 -9.29
N GLY A 771 12.69 -17.77 -8.96
CA GLY A 771 12.38 -16.68 -9.90
C GLY A 771 13.53 -15.69 -10.22
N ARG A 772 14.55 -15.58 -9.35
CA ARG A 772 15.74 -14.73 -9.56
C ARG A 772 17.05 -15.51 -9.64
N GLY A 773 17.03 -16.81 -9.35
CA GLY A 773 18.23 -17.60 -9.10
C GLY A 773 18.89 -17.28 -7.75
N ASN A 774 19.78 -18.17 -7.32
CA ASN A 774 20.84 -17.87 -6.36
C ASN A 774 22.08 -18.71 -6.70
N ALA A 775 23.27 -18.17 -6.46
CA ALA A 775 24.51 -18.90 -6.70
C ALA A 775 24.60 -20.13 -5.78
N GLY A 776 25.07 -21.26 -6.31
CA GLY A 776 25.17 -22.51 -5.56
C GLY A 776 23.85 -23.28 -5.34
N GLN A 777 22.74 -22.88 -5.97
CA GLN A 777 21.41 -23.45 -5.68
C GLN A 777 20.59 -23.82 -6.92
N SER A 778 21.24 -24.32 -7.97
CA SER A 778 20.59 -24.77 -9.22
C SER A 778 19.56 -25.90 -8.99
N ASN A 779 19.92 -26.90 -8.16
CA ASN A 779 19.04 -27.98 -7.72
C ASN A 779 17.78 -27.46 -6.99
N TYR A 780 17.95 -26.51 -6.07
CA TYR A 780 16.84 -25.92 -5.31
C TYR A 780 15.96 -25.02 -6.19
N GLY A 781 16.55 -24.24 -7.10
CA GLY A 781 15.79 -23.45 -8.07
C GLY A 781 14.90 -24.32 -8.97
N TYR A 782 15.48 -25.38 -9.54
CA TYR A 782 14.78 -26.37 -10.37
C TYR A 782 13.64 -27.07 -9.60
N ALA A 783 13.94 -27.64 -8.42
CA ALA A 783 12.97 -28.41 -7.64
C ALA A 783 11.77 -27.56 -7.18
N ASN A 784 11.96 -26.26 -6.94
CA ASN A 784 10.86 -25.33 -6.67
C ASN A 784 10.07 -24.97 -7.93
N SER A 785 10.72 -24.78 -9.09
CA SER A 785 10.03 -24.43 -10.33
C SER A 785 9.07 -25.52 -10.82
N VAL A 786 9.40 -26.79 -10.59
CA VAL A 786 8.48 -27.90 -10.95
C VAL A 786 7.22 -27.88 -10.08
N MET A 787 7.32 -27.56 -8.77
CA MET A 787 6.13 -27.39 -7.92
C MET A 787 5.22 -26.24 -8.40
N GLU A 788 5.80 -25.18 -8.95
CA GLU A 788 5.04 -24.06 -9.55
C GLU A 788 4.24 -24.52 -10.78
N ARG A 789 4.80 -25.39 -11.63
CA ARG A 789 4.07 -25.96 -12.78
C ARG A 789 2.92 -26.87 -12.34
N ILE A 790 3.12 -27.72 -11.33
CA ILE A 790 2.05 -28.59 -10.78
C ILE A 790 0.90 -27.73 -10.20
N CYS A 791 1.21 -26.62 -9.53
CA CYS A 791 0.19 -25.68 -9.04
C CYS A 791 -0.55 -24.97 -10.19
N GLU A 792 0.16 -24.60 -11.26
CA GLU A 792 -0.46 -24.06 -12.48
C GLU A 792 -1.36 -25.07 -13.20
N GLU A 793 -0.97 -26.35 -13.25
CA GLU A 793 -1.74 -27.41 -13.89
C GLU A 793 -3.04 -27.70 -13.14
N ARG A 794 -2.96 -27.92 -11.82
CA ARG A 794 -4.14 -28.02 -10.95
C ARG A 794 -5.08 -26.81 -11.12
N SER A 795 -4.52 -25.59 -11.15
CA SER A 795 -5.31 -24.37 -11.34
C SER A 795 -5.93 -24.22 -12.74
N LYS A 796 -5.39 -24.85 -13.79
CA LYS A 796 -6.03 -24.91 -15.12
C LYS A 796 -7.21 -25.88 -15.13
N GLU A 797 -7.12 -26.95 -14.35
CA GLU A 797 -8.16 -27.97 -14.17
C GLU A 797 -9.29 -27.53 -13.21
N GLY A 798 -9.17 -26.35 -12.59
CA GLY A 798 -10.11 -25.84 -11.58
C GLY A 798 -9.89 -26.39 -10.16
N LEU A 799 -8.87 -27.22 -9.95
CA LEU A 799 -8.45 -27.70 -8.64
C LEU A 799 -7.67 -26.61 -7.89
N PRO A 800 -7.71 -26.57 -6.54
CA PRO A 800 -6.87 -25.64 -5.78
C PRO A 800 -5.40 -25.99 -5.98
N GLY A 801 -4.56 -24.98 -6.20
CA GLY A 801 -3.11 -25.11 -6.37
C GLY A 801 -2.43 -23.75 -6.20
N LEU A 802 -1.46 -23.65 -5.29
CA LEU A 802 -0.83 -22.38 -4.90
C LEU A 802 0.65 -22.58 -4.51
N ALA A 803 1.56 -22.19 -5.40
CA ALA A 803 2.98 -22.08 -5.09
C ALA A 803 3.34 -20.67 -4.61
N ILE A 804 3.90 -20.56 -3.41
CA ILE A 804 4.31 -19.27 -2.83
C ILE A 804 5.84 -19.18 -2.85
N GLN A 805 6.38 -18.27 -3.67
CA GLN A 805 7.79 -17.91 -3.69
C GLN A 805 8.11 -17.00 -2.50
N TRP A 806 8.67 -17.56 -1.43
CA TRP A 806 9.15 -16.79 -0.28
C TRP A 806 10.56 -16.23 -0.49
N GLY A 807 10.81 -15.02 -0.01
CA GLY A 807 12.14 -14.45 0.17
C GLY A 807 12.87 -15.07 1.36
N ALA A 808 13.78 -14.32 1.97
CA ALA A 808 14.25 -14.65 3.31
C ALA A 808 13.06 -14.64 4.30
N ILE A 809 12.97 -15.66 5.15
CA ILE A 809 11.99 -15.77 6.25
C ILE A 809 12.75 -15.58 7.57
N GLY A 810 12.23 -14.72 8.44
CA GLY A 810 12.80 -14.42 9.75
C GLY A 810 12.07 -15.09 10.90
N ASP A 811 12.52 -14.78 12.12
CA ASP A 811 12.02 -15.25 13.42
C ASP A 811 12.19 -16.77 13.69
N VAL A 812 11.98 -17.64 12.69
CA VAL A 812 12.05 -19.11 12.84
C VAL A 812 12.63 -19.83 11.62
N GLY A 813 13.36 -20.92 11.87
CA GLY A 813 13.89 -21.82 10.84
C GLY A 813 15.24 -21.40 10.27
N VAL A 814 15.65 -22.07 9.17
CA VAL A 814 17.05 -22.18 8.72
C VAL A 814 17.85 -20.88 8.74
N ILE A 815 17.27 -19.75 8.29
CA ILE A 815 17.97 -18.45 8.24
C ILE A 815 18.27 -17.92 9.66
N GLN A 816 17.30 -18.03 10.57
CA GLN A 816 17.50 -17.67 11.98
C GLN A 816 18.49 -18.63 12.66
N ASP A 817 18.48 -19.91 12.28
CA ASP A 817 19.36 -20.95 12.83
C ASP A 817 20.82 -20.87 12.30
N THR A 818 21.06 -20.25 11.14
CA THR A 818 22.39 -20.23 10.47
C THR A 818 23.02 -18.85 10.29
N VAL A 819 22.24 -17.77 10.08
CA VAL A 819 22.76 -16.43 9.75
C VAL A 819 22.24 -15.33 10.69
N GLY A 820 21.08 -15.54 11.33
CA GLY A 820 20.48 -14.60 12.28
C GLY A 820 19.51 -13.58 11.66
N SER A 821 18.94 -12.71 12.51
CA SER A 821 17.75 -11.89 12.18
C SER A 821 17.99 -10.78 11.15
N ASP A 822 19.20 -10.23 11.12
CA ASP A 822 19.50 -8.97 10.41
C ASP A 822 20.26 -9.23 9.09
N ALA A 823 20.39 -10.50 8.70
CA ALA A 823 21.15 -10.93 7.53
C ALA A 823 20.50 -10.52 6.20
N VAL A 824 21.21 -9.73 5.39
CA VAL A 824 20.75 -9.32 4.05
C VAL A 824 21.06 -10.41 3.03
N ILE A 825 20.08 -11.26 2.75
CA ILE A 825 20.24 -12.42 1.87
C ILE A 825 19.74 -12.08 0.46
N SER A 826 20.63 -12.11 -0.54
CA SER A 826 20.31 -11.89 -1.97
C SER A 826 19.54 -10.59 -2.25
N GLY A 827 19.82 -9.52 -1.50
CA GLY A 827 19.11 -8.23 -1.60
C GLY A 827 17.71 -8.22 -0.97
N THR A 828 17.40 -9.19 -0.11
CA THR A 828 16.17 -9.26 0.69
C THR A 828 16.48 -9.27 2.18
N VAL A 829 15.51 -8.83 2.99
CA VAL A 829 15.57 -8.86 4.47
C VAL A 829 14.64 -9.98 4.97
N PRO A 830 14.95 -10.70 6.07
CA PRO A 830 14.09 -11.74 6.60
C PRO A 830 12.68 -11.22 6.93
N GLN A 831 11.68 -11.73 6.22
CA GLN A 831 10.28 -11.39 6.45
C GLN A 831 9.82 -12.05 7.76
N ARG A 832 9.45 -11.24 8.76
CA ARG A 832 8.92 -11.72 10.05
C ARG A 832 7.72 -12.66 9.87
N ILE A 833 7.60 -13.67 10.72
CA ILE A 833 6.64 -14.77 10.55
C ILE A 833 5.19 -14.28 10.56
N ASN A 834 4.85 -13.30 11.41
CA ASN A 834 3.52 -12.68 11.43
C ASN A 834 3.18 -11.95 10.11
N SER A 835 4.18 -11.34 9.46
CA SER A 835 4.01 -10.77 8.12
C SER A 835 3.80 -11.86 7.07
N CYS A 836 4.54 -12.97 7.14
CA CYS A 836 4.34 -14.12 6.27
C CYS A 836 2.92 -14.70 6.41
N LEU A 837 2.44 -14.92 7.64
CA LEU A 837 1.11 -15.45 7.92
C LEU A 837 -0.02 -14.48 7.51
N THR A 838 0.21 -13.17 7.64
CA THR A 838 -0.72 -12.13 7.15
C THR A 838 -0.76 -12.05 5.62
N VAL A 839 0.34 -12.36 4.94
CA VAL A 839 0.38 -12.45 3.47
C VAL A 839 -0.21 -13.78 2.98
N LEU A 840 0.03 -14.89 3.68
CA LEU A 840 -0.58 -16.19 3.40
C LEU A 840 -2.11 -16.09 3.43
N ASP A 841 -2.69 -15.39 4.42
CA ASP A 841 -4.14 -15.13 4.49
C ASP A 841 -4.67 -14.49 3.20
N LYS A 842 -3.91 -13.57 2.59
CA LYS A 842 -4.29 -12.92 1.32
C LYS A 842 -4.06 -13.83 0.11
N PHE A 843 -3.06 -14.71 0.16
CA PHE A 843 -2.72 -15.65 -0.91
C PHE A 843 -3.63 -16.88 -0.98
N LEU A 844 -4.29 -17.26 0.12
CA LEU A 844 -5.31 -18.32 0.17
C LEU A 844 -6.69 -17.87 -0.34
N GLN A 845 -6.89 -16.57 -0.56
CA GLN A 845 -8.16 -15.96 -0.99
C GLN A 845 -8.14 -15.51 -2.47
N GLN A 846 -7.22 -16.01 -3.28
CA GLN A 846 -6.99 -15.52 -4.63
C GLN A 846 -6.63 -16.63 -5.62
N ASN A 847 -6.96 -16.41 -6.89
CA ASN A 847 -7.01 -17.45 -7.91
C ASN A 847 -5.77 -17.43 -8.84
N LYS A 848 -4.58 -17.12 -8.32
CA LYS A 848 -3.31 -17.23 -9.07
C LYS A 848 -2.44 -18.35 -8.49
N PRO A 849 -1.98 -19.31 -9.32
CA PRO A 849 -1.27 -20.50 -8.87
C PRO A 849 0.18 -20.23 -8.44
N VAL A 850 0.76 -19.09 -8.82
CA VAL A 850 2.12 -18.70 -8.41
C VAL A 850 2.11 -17.25 -7.96
N VAL A 851 2.64 -17.00 -6.75
CA VAL A 851 2.71 -15.68 -6.10
C VAL A 851 4.02 -15.54 -5.33
N SER A 852 4.49 -14.31 -5.10
CA SER A 852 5.78 -14.06 -4.43
C SER A 852 5.65 -13.08 -3.26
N SER A 853 6.35 -13.34 -2.15
CA SER A 853 6.43 -12.46 -0.98
C SER A 853 7.87 -12.33 -0.47
N PHE A 854 8.34 -11.10 -0.33
CA PHE A 854 9.67 -10.77 0.17
C PHE A 854 9.73 -9.33 0.68
N VAL A 855 10.61 -9.05 1.64
CA VAL A 855 10.98 -7.68 2.02
C VAL A 855 12.21 -7.26 1.21
N PRO A 856 12.13 -6.23 0.34
CA PRO A 856 13.31 -5.74 -0.38
C PRO A 856 14.25 -5.01 0.57
N TYR A 857 15.56 -5.26 0.47
CA TYR A 857 16.54 -4.47 1.18
C TYR A 857 16.56 -3.02 0.65
N GLN A 858 16.61 -2.05 1.57
CA GLN A 858 16.78 -0.64 1.28
C GLN A 858 17.90 -0.12 2.18
N PRO A 859 19.07 0.29 1.65
CA PRO A 859 20.06 0.99 2.44
C PRO A 859 19.48 2.35 2.87
N SER A 860 19.61 2.70 4.14
CA SER A 860 19.14 3.97 4.68
C SER A 860 20.27 5.00 4.71
N GLU A 861 19.99 6.24 4.32
CA GLU A 861 20.94 7.37 4.37
C GLU A 861 21.45 7.63 5.80
N THR A 862 20.65 7.24 6.81
CA THR A 862 21.00 7.29 8.24
C THR A 862 22.03 6.25 8.69
N THR A 863 22.30 5.19 7.91
CA THR A 863 23.32 4.18 8.26
C THR A 863 24.74 4.73 8.09
N THR A 864 24.93 5.63 7.11
CA THR A 864 26.21 6.24 6.72
C THR A 864 26.92 7.02 7.82
N GLN A 865 26.23 7.39 8.91
CA GLN A 865 26.80 8.11 10.06
C GLN A 865 27.01 7.24 11.32
N LYS A 866 26.64 5.95 11.31
CA LYS A 866 26.84 5.02 12.45
C LYS A 866 27.71 3.80 12.14
N ALA A 867 28.16 3.63 10.90
CA ALA A 867 28.98 2.49 10.48
C ALA A 867 30.46 2.57 10.92
N SER A 868 30.95 3.72 11.39
CA SER A 868 32.37 4.01 11.68
C SER A 868 32.99 3.26 12.89
N LYS A 869 32.43 2.13 13.31
CA LYS A 869 32.93 1.27 14.41
C LYS A 869 32.81 -0.25 14.20
N HIS A 870 32.44 -0.72 13.01
CA HIS A 870 32.56 -2.14 12.67
C HIS A 870 33.68 -2.36 11.65
N SER A 871 34.79 -2.93 12.10
CA SER A 871 35.90 -3.28 11.23
C SER A 871 35.47 -4.33 10.19
N VAL A 872 36.08 -4.27 9.01
CA VAL A 872 35.95 -5.23 7.92
C VAL A 872 36.19 -6.64 8.45
N LEU A 873 37.25 -6.79 9.25
CA LEU A 873 37.58 -8.02 9.97
C LEU A 873 36.48 -8.51 10.92
N SER A 874 35.81 -7.61 11.66
CA SER A 874 34.73 -8.02 12.58
C SER A 874 33.47 -8.48 11.85
N THR A 875 33.23 -7.97 10.64
CA THR A 875 32.06 -8.36 9.83
C THR A 875 32.31 -9.67 9.10
N VAL A 876 33.48 -9.82 8.46
CA VAL A 876 33.90 -11.11 7.87
C VAL A 876 34.09 -12.17 8.97
N GLY A 877 34.64 -11.82 10.13
CA GLY A 877 34.75 -12.72 11.29
C GLY A 877 33.43 -13.36 11.70
N LYS A 878 32.35 -12.57 11.76
CA LYS A 878 30.99 -13.07 12.04
C LYS A 878 30.49 -14.06 10.98
N MET A 879 30.76 -13.81 9.69
CA MET A 879 30.37 -14.72 8.59
C MET A 879 31.04 -16.10 8.70
N PHE A 880 32.29 -16.14 9.17
CA PHE A 880 33.02 -17.38 9.46
C PHE A 880 32.76 -17.94 10.88
N GLY A 881 31.90 -17.30 11.68
CA GLY A 881 31.63 -17.67 13.08
C GLY A 881 32.79 -17.41 14.06
N ILE A 882 33.87 -16.74 13.63
CA ILE A 882 35.08 -16.50 14.42
C ILE A 882 34.91 -15.22 15.24
N LYS A 883 34.94 -15.37 16.58
CA LYS A 883 34.71 -14.26 17.52
C LYS A 883 35.81 -13.19 17.54
N ASP A 884 37.04 -13.57 17.17
CA ASP A 884 38.17 -12.63 17.06
C ASP A 884 39.07 -13.01 15.88
N MET A 885 39.07 -12.17 14.84
CA MET A 885 39.93 -12.30 13.66
C MET A 885 41.36 -11.78 13.88
N SER A 886 41.66 -11.12 15.00
CA SER A 886 43.00 -10.57 15.28
C SER A 886 44.01 -11.66 15.66
N ALA A 887 43.55 -12.77 16.24
CA ALA A 887 44.35 -13.93 16.61
C ALA A 887 44.69 -14.89 15.44
N ILE A 888 44.14 -14.65 14.25
CA ILE A 888 44.40 -15.46 13.04
C ILE A 888 45.71 -15.00 12.39
N ASN A 889 46.53 -15.95 11.94
CA ASN A 889 47.73 -15.66 11.16
C ASN A 889 47.36 -14.83 9.90
N PRO A 890 47.91 -13.60 9.71
CA PRO A 890 47.59 -12.73 8.58
C PRO A 890 47.84 -13.32 7.19
N GLU A 891 48.70 -14.34 7.10
CA GLU A 891 48.99 -15.06 5.85
C GLU A 891 47.98 -16.17 5.51
N THR A 892 47.05 -16.51 6.40
CA THR A 892 46.00 -17.51 6.11
C THR A 892 45.03 -16.95 5.07
N SER A 893 44.68 -17.75 4.06
CA SER A 893 43.68 -17.41 3.05
C SER A 893 42.26 -17.69 3.52
N LEU A 894 41.27 -17.01 2.93
CA LEU A 894 39.85 -17.27 3.22
C LEU A 894 39.45 -18.73 2.89
N GLY A 895 40.06 -19.34 1.88
CA GLY A 895 39.85 -20.76 1.57
C GLY A 895 40.34 -21.70 2.69
N GLU A 896 41.50 -21.41 3.30
CA GLU A 896 42.04 -22.17 4.44
C GLU A 896 41.26 -21.94 5.74
N LEU A 897 40.55 -20.81 5.86
CA LEU A 897 39.57 -20.55 6.92
C LEU A 897 38.24 -21.29 6.73
N GLY A 898 38.13 -22.17 5.73
CA GLY A 898 36.95 -23.02 5.52
C GLY A 898 35.80 -22.34 4.77
N MET A 899 36.09 -21.32 3.95
CA MET A 899 35.06 -20.59 3.19
C MET A 899 34.29 -21.52 2.24
N ASP A 900 33.05 -21.83 2.61
CA ASP A 900 32.16 -22.67 1.82
C ASP A 900 31.50 -21.91 0.64
N SER A 901 30.56 -22.57 -0.04
CA SER A 901 29.89 -22.00 -1.22
C SER A 901 28.88 -20.89 -0.89
N LEU A 902 28.45 -20.76 0.37
CA LEU A 902 27.49 -19.75 0.83
C LEU A 902 28.23 -18.58 1.46
N MET A 903 29.17 -18.84 2.38
CA MET A 903 30.09 -17.83 2.94
C MET A 903 30.84 -17.09 1.83
N GLY A 904 31.34 -17.80 0.81
CA GLY A 904 32.03 -17.20 -0.32
C GLY A 904 31.15 -16.27 -1.17
N VAL A 905 29.82 -16.44 -1.14
CA VAL A 905 28.88 -15.53 -1.82
C VAL A 905 28.53 -14.33 -0.92
N GLU A 906 28.39 -14.53 0.39
CA GLU A 906 28.12 -13.43 1.33
C GLU A 906 29.31 -12.49 1.48
N VAL A 907 30.53 -13.02 1.64
CA VAL A 907 31.77 -12.23 1.69
C VAL A 907 32.00 -11.51 0.36
N LYS A 908 31.72 -12.17 -0.77
CA LYS A 908 31.76 -11.52 -2.09
C LYS A 908 30.79 -10.34 -2.16
N GLN A 909 29.51 -10.55 -1.85
CA GLN A 909 28.49 -9.49 -1.90
C GLN A 909 28.77 -8.35 -0.92
N PHE A 910 29.43 -8.64 0.21
CA PHE A 910 29.90 -7.62 1.15
C PHE A 910 31.03 -6.77 0.57
N LEU A 911 32.07 -7.37 -0.01
CA LEU A 911 33.18 -6.63 -0.64
C LEU A 911 32.75 -5.87 -1.90
N GLU A 912 31.85 -6.44 -2.70
CA GLU A 912 31.22 -5.73 -3.83
C GLU A 912 30.36 -4.55 -3.38
N ARG A 913 29.68 -4.63 -2.22
CA ARG A 913 28.79 -3.57 -1.73
C ARG A 913 29.52 -2.44 -1.01
N GLU A 914 30.45 -2.75 -0.10
CA GLU A 914 31.13 -1.73 0.70
C GLU A 914 32.37 -1.15 0.00
N PHE A 915 33.06 -1.94 -0.84
CA PHE A 915 34.35 -1.57 -1.45
C PHE A 915 34.36 -1.60 -2.99
N SER A 916 33.22 -1.89 -3.64
CA SER A 916 33.12 -2.06 -5.11
C SER A 916 34.06 -3.13 -5.70
N LEU A 917 34.52 -4.08 -4.88
CA LEU A 917 35.51 -5.09 -5.27
C LEU A 917 34.87 -6.32 -5.92
N VAL A 918 34.71 -6.27 -7.24
CA VAL A 918 34.23 -7.40 -8.06
C VAL A 918 35.34 -8.45 -8.21
N LEU A 919 35.35 -9.43 -7.30
CA LEU A 919 36.31 -10.56 -7.29
C LEU A 919 35.66 -11.86 -7.77
N ALA A 920 36.41 -12.75 -8.41
CA ALA A 920 35.96 -14.11 -8.70
C ALA A 920 36.08 -15.01 -7.44
N ILE A 921 35.21 -16.02 -7.29
CA ILE A 921 35.25 -16.95 -6.15
C ILE A 921 36.63 -17.63 -5.97
N PRO A 922 37.36 -18.05 -7.03
CA PRO A 922 38.71 -18.61 -6.89
C PRO A 922 39.78 -17.60 -6.43
N GLU A 923 39.57 -16.30 -6.65
CA GLU A 923 40.44 -15.22 -6.18
C GLU A 923 40.12 -14.89 -4.72
N LEU A 924 38.83 -14.82 -4.37
CA LEU A 924 38.38 -14.62 -3.00
C LEU A 924 38.87 -15.75 -2.07
N ARG A 925 38.89 -17.01 -2.53
CA ARG A 925 39.51 -18.12 -1.76
C ARG A 925 41.01 -17.94 -1.51
N LYS A 926 41.72 -17.21 -2.37
CA LYS A 926 43.17 -16.94 -2.25
C LYS A 926 43.47 -15.64 -1.47
N MET A 927 42.50 -14.75 -1.31
CA MET A 927 42.62 -13.52 -0.53
C MET A 927 42.99 -13.85 0.92
N LYS A 928 43.95 -13.13 1.50
CA LYS A 928 44.46 -13.38 2.86
C LYS A 928 43.90 -12.38 3.86
N VAL A 929 43.91 -12.76 5.15
CA VAL A 929 43.45 -11.87 6.25
C VAL A 929 44.20 -10.53 6.27
N LYS A 930 45.49 -10.51 5.87
CA LYS A 930 46.27 -9.27 5.70
C LYS A 930 45.74 -8.33 4.61
N ASP A 931 45.05 -8.84 3.60
CA ASP A 931 44.57 -8.03 2.47
C ASP A 931 43.22 -7.38 2.81
N LEU A 932 42.39 -8.05 3.62
CA LEU A 932 41.24 -7.41 4.29
C LEU A 932 41.69 -6.28 5.23
N LYS A 933 42.82 -6.44 5.94
CA LYS A 933 43.43 -5.36 6.76
C LYS A 933 43.89 -4.15 5.94
N LYS A 934 44.24 -4.31 4.65
CA LYS A 934 44.67 -3.18 3.81
C LYS A 934 43.50 -2.33 3.33
N LEU A 935 42.37 -2.95 3.02
CA LEU A 935 41.14 -2.24 2.62
C LEU A 935 40.58 -1.34 3.73
N GLU A 936 40.91 -1.65 4.98
CA GLU A 936 40.56 -0.88 6.16
C GLU A 936 41.49 0.32 6.41
N GLY A 937 42.66 0.38 5.77
CA GLY A 937 43.69 1.40 6.01
C GLY A 937 43.89 2.44 4.89
N SER A 938 43.25 2.30 3.74
CA SER A 938 43.46 3.18 2.56
C SER A 938 42.62 4.47 2.59
N GLY A 939 42.49 5.10 3.77
CA GLY A 939 41.52 6.18 4.03
C GLY A 939 42.08 7.59 4.24
N GLU A 940 43.41 7.76 4.37
CA GLU A 940 44.05 9.05 4.67
C GLU A 940 45.28 9.35 3.78
N GLU A 941 45.65 10.63 3.74
CA GLU A 941 46.44 11.39 2.75
C GLU A 941 47.75 10.79 2.18
N THR A 942 48.10 11.19 0.93
CA THR A 942 49.41 11.83 0.61
C THR A 942 49.47 12.43 -0.81
N LYS A 943 50.41 13.39 -1.03
CA LYS A 943 50.81 13.96 -2.34
C LYS A 943 52.31 13.75 -2.55
N THR A 944 52.77 13.64 -3.82
CA THR A 944 54.15 13.92 -4.34
C THR A 944 55.35 13.23 -3.64
N THR A 945 56.31 12.53 -4.27
CA THR A 945 56.63 12.19 -5.69
C THR A 945 57.51 10.90 -5.67
N THR A 946 58.31 10.39 -6.63
CA THR A 946 58.95 10.88 -7.88
C THR A 946 59.26 9.70 -8.83
N THR A 947 59.55 9.98 -10.11
CA THR A 947 60.18 9.07 -11.10
C THR A 947 61.69 8.87 -10.86
N PRO A 948 62.34 7.74 -11.22
CA PRO A 948 62.52 7.32 -12.63
C PRO A 948 62.47 5.81 -13.00
N GLU A 949 62.54 5.60 -14.32
CA GLU A 949 62.81 4.45 -15.22
C GLU A 949 63.43 3.12 -14.66
N SER A 950 63.43 1.96 -15.36
CA SER A 950 63.23 1.66 -16.80
C SER A 950 62.92 0.17 -17.09
N LYS A 951 62.25 -0.14 -18.23
CA LYS A 951 62.31 -1.39 -19.05
C LYS A 951 61.88 -2.74 -18.35
N THR A 952 61.21 -3.73 -18.97
CA THR A 952 60.83 -3.99 -20.39
C THR A 952 59.55 -4.86 -20.51
N LYS A 953 58.98 -4.88 -21.73
CA LYS A 953 57.84 -5.66 -22.31
C LYS A 953 58.01 -7.23 -22.30
N PRO A 954 57.03 -8.07 -22.76
CA PRO A 954 55.66 -7.83 -23.28
C PRO A 954 54.54 -8.90 -22.92
N ILE A 955 53.38 -8.80 -23.60
CA ILE A 955 52.33 -9.81 -23.94
C ILE A 955 51.27 -10.20 -22.87
N SER A 956 50.12 -9.52 -22.91
CA SER A 956 48.83 -10.14 -23.32
C SER A 956 47.72 -9.08 -23.43
N GLU A 957 47.55 -8.49 -24.62
CA GLU A 957 46.46 -7.55 -24.91
C GLU A 957 45.53 -8.12 -26.00
N SER A 958 44.21 -7.94 -25.85
CA SER A 958 43.24 -7.98 -26.96
C SER A 958 41.93 -7.29 -26.61
N ASN A 959 41.16 -7.84 -25.65
CA ASN A 959 39.72 -7.57 -25.57
C ASN A 959 39.26 -6.48 -24.59
N ALA A 960 40.17 -5.80 -23.87
CA ALA A 960 39.80 -4.73 -22.92
C ALA A 960 39.84 -3.30 -23.52
N LYS A 961 40.51 -3.08 -24.65
CA LYS A 961 40.85 -1.74 -25.17
C LYS A 961 39.80 -1.06 -26.06
N LEU A 962 38.59 -1.61 -26.18
CA LEU A 962 37.55 -1.03 -27.03
C LEU A 962 36.80 0.13 -26.34
N ALA A 963 36.51 0.00 -25.03
CA ALA A 963 35.73 1.00 -24.28
C ALA A 963 36.50 2.31 -24.04
N GLU A 964 37.77 2.23 -23.62
CA GLU A 964 38.58 3.44 -23.32
C GLU A 964 38.82 4.33 -24.56
N LYS A 965 38.72 3.78 -25.77
CA LYS A 965 38.96 4.55 -27.01
C LYS A 965 37.86 5.56 -27.34
N ILE A 966 36.64 5.41 -26.81
CA ILE A 966 35.51 6.30 -27.12
C ILE A 966 35.69 7.67 -26.44
N HIS A 967 36.13 7.69 -25.17
CA HIS A 967 36.33 8.92 -24.41
C HIS A 967 37.40 9.86 -25.02
N GLY A 968 38.32 9.35 -25.83
CA GLY A 968 39.34 10.15 -26.51
C GLY A 968 38.88 10.85 -27.80
N HIS A 969 37.76 10.42 -28.41
CA HIS A 969 37.46 10.81 -29.80
C HIS A 969 36.96 12.26 -29.95
N PHE A 970 36.18 12.76 -28.99
CA PHE A 970 35.59 14.10 -29.05
C PHE A 970 36.62 15.25 -29.00
N ARG A 971 37.83 15.00 -28.47
CA ARG A 971 38.94 15.98 -28.52
C ARG A 971 39.52 16.22 -29.93
N SER A 972 39.16 15.41 -30.91
CA SER A 972 39.70 15.50 -32.28
C SER A 972 38.90 16.43 -33.21
N LEU A 973 37.83 17.07 -32.73
CA LEU A 973 36.87 17.77 -33.59
C LEU A 973 37.34 19.14 -34.12
N LEU A 974 38.45 19.70 -33.62
CA LEU A 974 39.13 20.88 -34.20
C LEU A 974 39.97 20.52 -35.45
N SER A 975 39.39 19.70 -36.33
CA SER A 975 39.95 19.39 -37.65
C SER A 975 39.68 20.54 -38.63
N LYS A 976 40.68 20.91 -39.46
CA LYS A 976 40.72 22.17 -40.23
C LYS A 976 39.77 22.25 -41.45
N GLN A 977 38.66 21.52 -41.45
CA GLN A 977 37.75 21.44 -42.60
C GLN A 977 36.31 21.20 -42.11
N LEU A 978 35.67 22.26 -41.58
CA LEU A 978 34.30 22.19 -41.05
C LEU A 978 33.23 21.93 -42.13
N VAL A 979 33.49 22.31 -43.38
CA VAL A 979 32.50 22.25 -44.46
C VAL A 979 32.89 21.16 -45.47
N PRO A 980 32.05 20.14 -45.70
CA PRO A 980 32.35 19.05 -46.62
C PRO A 980 32.19 19.50 -48.08
N THR A 981 32.96 18.87 -48.98
CA THR A 981 32.97 19.14 -50.42
C THR A 981 32.15 18.16 -51.26
N GLU A 982 31.73 17.02 -50.68
CA GLU A 982 30.97 15.98 -51.38
C GLU A 982 29.66 15.68 -50.64
N THR A 983 28.53 15.74 -51.35
CA THR A 983 27.19 15.59 -50.76
C THR A 983 26.87 14.15 -50.31
N ILE A 984 27.52 13.13 -50.89
CA ILE A 984 27.35 11.73 -50.47
C ILE A 984 28.71 11.03 -50.43
N MET A 985 29.03 10.46 -49.26
CA MET A 985 30.28 9.75 -48.99
C MET A 985 29.99 8.27 -48.68
N GLN A 986 30.69 7.32 -49.32
CA GLN A 986 30.60 5.91 -48.93
C GLN A 986 31.36 5.69 -47.61
N MET A 987 30.67 5.22 -46.57
CA MET A 987 31.22 5.15 -45.20
C MET A 987 31.83 3.80 -44.84
N ASN A 988 31.55 2.73 -45.60
CA ASN A 988 32.11 1.41 -45.39
C ASN A 988 32.48 0.67 -46.70
N SER A 989 33.38 -0.31 -46.59
CA SER A 989 33.94 -1.03 -47.74
C SER A 989 33.00 -2.07 -48.37
N VAL A 990 31.77 -2.21 -47.86
CA VAL A 990 30.81 -3.26 -48.23
C VAL A 990 29.96 -2.80 -49.42
N LYS A 991 29.82 -3.66 -50.44
CA LYS A 991 29.05 -3.39 -51.67
C LYS A 991 27.89 -4.38 -51.89
N THR A 992 27.48 -5.08 -50.84
CA THR A 992 26.43 -6.10 -50.86
C THR A 992 25.28 -5.72 -49.91
N GLY A 993 24.07 -6.19 -50.23
CA GLY A 993 22.84 -5.90 -49.47
C GLY A 993 22.11 -4.64 -49.94
N ILE A 994 20.96 -4.36 -49.32
CA ILE A 994 20.19 -3.13 -49.56
C ILE A 994 20.95 -1.96 -48.93
N PRO A 995 21.24 -0.87 -49.66
CA PRO A 995 22.05 0.22 -49.16
C PRO A 995 21.29 1.09 -48.15
N LEU A 996 22.00 1.50 -47.11
CA LEU A 996 21.51 2.42 -46.09
C LEU A 996 22.10 3.82 -46.30
N PHE A 997 21.24 4.82 -46.45
CA PHE A 997 21.64 6.23 -46.50
C PHE A 997 21.40 6.89 -45.15
N ILE A 998 22.44 7.46 -44.54
CA ILE A 998 22.38 8.14 -43.24
C ILE A 998 22.51 9.66 -43.46
N VAL A 999 21.48 10.42 -43.10
CA VAL A 999 21.52 11.90 -43.16
C VAL A 999 22.25 12.49 -41.95
N HIS A 1000 23.13 13.45 -42.23
CA HIS A 1000 23.91 14.22 -41.25
C HIS A 1000 23.08 14.84 -40.10
N PRO A 1001 23.67 15.02 -38.90
CA PRO A 1001 23.14 15.88 -37.86
C PRO A 1001 23.34 17.37 -38.20
N ILE A 1002 22.96 18.29 -37.31
CA ILE A 1002 22.89 19.74 -37.61
C ILE A 1002 24.24 20.36 -38.03
N GLU A 1003 25.35 19.74 -37.61
CA GLU A 1003 26.74 20.08 -37.93
C GLU A 1003 27.12 19.78 -39.40
N GLY A 1004 26.20 19.26 -40.22
CA GLY A 1004 26.39 19.09 -41.66
C GLY A 1004 27.23 17.87 -42.09
N THR A 1005 27.92 17.20 -41.17
CA THR A 1005 28.86 16.11 -41.47
C THR A 1005 28.56 14.79 -40.74
N VAL A 1006 28.79 13.68 -41.43
CA VAL A 1006 28.55 12.30 -40.92
C VAL A 1006 29.81 11.65 -40.31
N THR A 1007 30.94 12.35 -40.24
CA THR A 1007 32.25 11.79 -39.84
C THR A 1007 32.22 11.08 -38.49
N MET A 1008 31.44 11.60 -37.52
CA MET A 1008 31.22 10.98 -36.20
C MET A 1008 30.66 9.55 -36.28
N LEU A 1009 29.93 9.23 -37.35
CA LEU A 1009 29.23 7.95 -37.54
C LEU A 1009 30.07 6.93 -38.34
N ASN A 1010 31.28 7.29 -38.79
CA ASN A 1010 32.17 6.36 -39.52
C ASN A 1010 32.50 5.10 -38.72
N SER A 1011 32.73 5.23 -37.40
CA SER A 1011 32.97 4.09 -36.50
C SER A 1011 31.77 3.16 -36.39
N LEU A 1012 30.55 3.68 -36.52
CA LEU A 1012 29.32 2.88 -36.56
C LEU A 1012 29.15 2.19 -37.92
N ALA A 1013 29.40 2.91 -39.03
CA ALA A 1013 29.29 2.36 -40.38
C ALA A 1013 30.26 1.18 -40.65
N GLN A 1014 31.44 1.19 -40.02
CA GLN A 1014 32.40 0.08 -40.08
C GLN A 1014 31.93 -1.20 -39.38
N LEU A 1015 30.94 -1.11 -38.48
CA LEU A 1015 30.34 -2.25 -37.77
C LEU A 1015 29.09 -2.81 -38.48
N ILE A 1016 28.69 -2.23 -39.62
CA ILE A 1016 27.48 -2.60 -40.36
C ILE A 1016 27.84 -3.48 -41.57
N ASN A 1017 27.24 -4.68 -41.63
CA ASN A 1017 27.58 -5.75 -42.59
C ASN A 1017 26.94 -5.60 -43.99
N PHE A 1018 26.46 -4.41 -44.35
CA PHE A 1018 25.88 -4.06 -45.65
C PHE A 1018 26.25 -2.62 -46.02
N SER A 1019 26.04 -2.22 -47.28
CA SER A 1019 26.55 -0.94 -47.78
C SER A 1019 25.94 0.29 -47.08
N VAL A 1020 26.79 1.21 -46.60
CA VAL A 1020 26.38 2.45 -45.92
C VAL A 1020 26.94 3.68 -46.63
N TYR A 1021 26.05 4.62 -46.93
CA TYR A 1021 26.35 5.93 -47.51
C TYR A 1021 25.92 7.03 -46.53
N GLY A 1022 26.76 8.03 -46.32
CA GLY A 1022 26.46 9.18 -45.50
C GLY A 1022 26.20 10.42 -46.35
N ILE A 1023 25.07 11.09 -46.12
CA ILE A 1023 24.67 12.31 -46.82
C ILE A 1023 25.13 13.51 -46.00
N GLN A 1024 25.84 14.44 -46.64
CA GLN A 1024 26.51 15.59 -46.01
C GLN A 1024 26.01 16.91 -46.60
N CYS A 1025 26.01 17.96 -45.78
CA CYS A 1025 25.54 19.30 -46.15
C CYS A 1025 26.68 20.13 -46.76
N THR A 1026 26.73 20.18 -48.09
CA THR A 1026 27.67 21.00 -48.88
C THR A 1026 27.19 22.46 -49.00
N PRO A 1027 28.06 23.45 -49.34
CA PRO A 1027 27.66 24.86 -49.51
C PRO A 1027 26.55 25.12 -50.53
N GLU A 1028 26.31 24.15 -51.42
CA GLU A 1028 25.31 24.18 -52.49
C GLU A 1028 23.94 23.66 -52.05
N ALA A 1029 23.82 23.12 -50.84
CA ALA A 1029 22.58 22.59 -50.30
C ALA A 1029 21.62 23.74 -49.89
N PRO A 1030 20.33 23.69 -50.30
CA PRO A 1030 19.40 24.78 -50.04
C PRO A 1030 18.96 24.79 -48.57
N SER A 1031 19.28 25.88 -47.86
CA SER A 1031 19.00 26.04 -46.43
C SER A 1031 17.63 26.66 -46.11
N GLU A 1032 16.81 26.98 -47.11
CA GLU A 1032 15.56 27.73 -46.92
C GLU A 1032 14.38 26.87 -46.45
N SER A 1033 14.38 25.55 -46.72
CA SER A 1033 13.34 24.63 -46.27
C SER A 1033 13.81 23.16 -46.28
N ILE A 1034 13.23 22.32 -45.41
CA ILE A 1034 13.57 20.89 -45.31
C ILE A 1034 13.11 20.13 -46.56
N GLU A 1035 12.00 20.55 -47.17
CA GLU A 1035 11.43 20.02 -48.40
C GLU A 1035 12.35 20.29 -49.62
N GLN A 1036 13.01 21.46 -49.65
CA GLN A 1036 14.04 21.75 -50.65
C GLN A 1036 15.32 20.93 -50.41
N LEU A 1037 15.76 20.82 -49.15
CA LEU A 1037 16.98 20.10 -48.76
C LEU A 1037 16.87 18.59 -49.06
N SER A 1038 15.74 17.97 -48.71
CA SER A 1038 15.40 16.59 -49.07
C SER A 1038 15.33 16.38 -50.59
N THR A 1039 14.74 17.31 -51.34
CA THR A 1039 14.74 17.28 -52.81
C THR A 1039 16.17 17.33 -53.39
N PHE A 1040 17.04 18.15 -52.80
CA PHE A 1040 18.46 18.25 -53.19
C PHE A 1040 19.22 16.96 -52.89
N TYR A 1041 19.00 16.31 -51.75
CA TYR A 1041 19.61 14.99 -51.46
C TYR A 1041 19.07 13.88 -52.36
N TRP A 1042 17.77 13.87 -52.67
CA TRP A 1042 17.22 12.93 -53.65
C TRP A 1042 17.83 13.07 -55.06
N LYS A 1043 18.21 14.29 -55.47
CA LYS A 1043 18.92 14.52 -56.74
C LYS A 1043 20.28 13.82 -56.76
N HIS A 1044 21.03 13.85 -55.66
CA HIS A 1044 22.36 13.25 -55.55
C HIS A 1044 22.32 11.72 -55.34
N ILE A 1045 21.31 11.19 -54.65
CA ILE A 1045 21.12 9.72 -54.55
C ILE A 1045 20.89 9.11 -55.94
N LYS A 1046 20.13 9.79 -56.81
CA LYS A 1046 19.87 9.33 -58.18
C LYS A 1046 21.13 9.24 -59.04
N THR A 1047 22.10 10.13 -58.86
CA THR A 1047 23.36 10.10 -59.66
C THR A 1047 24.25 8.88 -59.38
N LEU A 1048 23.92 8.06 -58.38
CA LEU A 1048 24.68 6.85 -58.04
C LEU A 1048 24.22 5.58 -58.78
N ASN A 1049 23.11 5.61 -59.55
CA ASN A 1049 22.54 4.45 -60.26
C ASN A 1049 22.36 3.20 -59.36
N ILE A 1050 21.86 3.42 -58.14
CA ILE A 1050 21.63 2.39 -57.12
C ILE A 1050 20.25 1.72 -57.30
N SER A 1051 20.07 0.53 -56.71
CA SER A 1051 18.85 -0.29 -56.76
C SER A 1051 17.58 0.46 -56.40
N ASN A 1052 16.46 0.08 -57.05
CA ASN A 1052 15.13 0.67 -56.85
C ASN A 1052 14.60 0.63 -55.40
N THR A 1053 15.18 -0.18 -54.51
CA THR A 1053 14.81 -0.26 -53.09
C THR A 1053 16.02 0.10 -52.22
N ILE A 1054 15.82 0.96 -51.22
CA ILE A 1054 16.85 1.47 -50.29
C ILE A 1054 16.36 1.49 -48.83
N CYS A 1055 17.26 1.71 -47.88
CA CYS A 1055 16.93 2.08 -46.50
C CYS A 1055 17.38 3.52 -46.21
N LEU A 1056 16.57 4.27 -45.43
CA LEU A 1056 16.92 5.61 -44.96
C LEU A 1056 17.16 5.61 -43.44
N ALA A 1057 18.10 6.42 -43.00
CA ALA A 1057 18.29 6.78 -41.61
C ALA A 1057 18.68 8.25 -41.46
N GLY A 1058 18.50 8.79 -40.26
CA GLY A 1058 18.93 10.15 -39.93
C GLY A 1058 19.33 10.24 -38.47
N TYR A 1059 20.42 10.97 -38.20
CA TYR A 1059 20.95 11.19 -36.86
C TYR A 1059 20.64 12.62 -36.39
N SER A 1060 20.07 12.78 -35.19
CA SER A 1060 19.63 14.08 -34.66
C SER A 1060 18.74 14.82 -35.69
N PHE A 1061 19.06 16.07 -36.04
CA PHE A 1061 18.39 16.87 -37.09
C PHE A 1061 18.18 16.11 -38.41
N GLY A 1062 19.12 15.26 -38.81
CA GLY A 1062 19.01 14.43 -40.02
C GLY A 1062 17.80 13.49 -40.01
N GLY A 1063 17.25 13.15 -38.84
CA GLY A 1063 16.01 12.39 -38.71
C GLY A 1063 14.80 13.09 -39.34
N ALA A 1064 14.67 14.42 -39.15
CA ALA A 1064 13.60 15.21 -39.75
C ALA A 1064 13.73 15.29 -41.29
N VAL A 1065 14.95 15.45 -41.79
CA VAL A 1065 15.24 15.47 -43.23
C VAL A 1065 14.98 14.10 -43.85
N ALA A 1066 15.41 13.00 -43.20
CA ALA A 1066 15.15 11.63 -43.66
C ALA A 1066 13.65 11.28 -43.64
N PHE A 1067 12.87 11.85 -42.72
CA PHE A 1067 11.42 11.69 -42.67
C PHE A 1067 10.71 12.42 -43.82
N GLU A 1068 11.06 13.67 -44.14
CA GLU A 1068 10.49 14.35 -45.33
C GLU A 1068 10.99 13.70 -46.64
N MET A 1069 12.21 13.18 -46.70
CA MET A 1069 12.66 12.34 -47.83
C MET A 1069 11.76 11.11 -48.02
N TYR A 1070 11.40 10.42 -46.92
CA TYR A 1070 10.44 9.30 -46.94
C TYR A 1070 9.05 9.73 -47.44
N LEU A 1071 8.51 10.84 -46.92
CA LEU A 1071 7.21 11.38 -47.35
C LEU A 1071 7.20 11.74 -48.85
N GLN A 1072 8.30 12.27 -49.40
CA GLN A 1072 8.41 12.53 -50.84
C GLN A 1072 8.43 11.24 -51.68
N ALA A 1073 9.04 10.17 -51.18
CA ALA A 1073 9.02 8.87 -51.85
C ALA A 1073 7.63 8.19 -51.80
N GLU A 1074 6.87 8.34 -50.71
CA GLU A 1074 5.47 7.87 -50.66
C GLU A 1074 4.52 8.72 -51.52
N ARG A 1075 4.73 10.04 -51.60
CA ARG A 1075 3.90 10.97 -52.40
C ARG A 1075 4.07 10.78 -53.91
N ASP A 1076 5.27 10.41 -54.38
CA ASP A 1076 5.58 10.34 -55.82
C ASP A 1076 6.40 9.06 -56.16
N PRO A 1077 5.80 7.85 -56.06
CA PRO A 1077 6.55 6.58 -56.10
C PRO A 1077 7.16 6.20 -57.45
N GLN A 1078 6.81 6.91 -58.54
CA GLN A 1078 7.46 6.74 -59.85
C GLN A 1078 8.76 7.56 -59.97
N LYS A 1079 8.98 8.50 -59.05
CA LYS A 1079 10.05 9.50 -59.12
C LYS A 1079 11.19 9.24 -58.15
N TYR A 1080 11.01 8.46 -57.08
CA TYR A 1080 12.03 8.19 -56.07
C TYR A 1080 12.10 6.67 -55.79
N PRO A 1081 13.27 6.14 -55.39
CA PRO A 1081 13.39 4.73 -55.04
C PRO A 1081 12.57 4.40 -53.78
N GLU A 1082 12.12 3.16 -53.71
CA GLU A 1082 11.30 2.60 -52.65
C GLU A 1082 12.09 2.52 -51.33
N VAL A 1083 11.61 3.21 -50.29
CA VAL A 1083 12.22 3.12 -48.96
C VAL A 1083 11.61 1.94 -48.20
N LEU A 1084 12.43 0.93 -47.91
CA LEU A 1084 12.03 -0.30 -47.20
C LEU A 1084 11.87 -0.07 -45.69
N ASN A 1085 12.83 0.65 -45.09
CA ASN A 1085 12.83 1.03 -43.68
C ASN A 1085 13.32 2.47 -43.53
N LEU A 1086 12.74 3.20 -42.59
CA LEU A 1086 13.23 4.47 -42.06
C LEU A 1086 13.67 4.26 -40.60
N ILE A 1087 14.89 4.69 -40.26
CA ILE A 1087 15.52 4.52 -38.94
C ILE A 1087 15.96 5.88 -38.39
N MET A 1088 15.25 6.39 -37.40
CA MET A 1088 15.61 7.65 -36.73
C MET A 1088 16.49 7.36 -35.51
N MET A 1089 17.65 8.03 -35.43
CA MET A 1089 18.66 7.90 -34.36
C MET A 1089 18.81 9.24 -33.64
N ASN A 1090 18.75 9.27 -32.31
CA ASN A 1090 18.84 10.52 -31.54
C ASN A 1090 20.30 10.85 -31.13
N GLY A 1091 20.60 12.14 -30.93
CA GLY A 1091 21.90 12.59 -30.43
C GLY A 1091 22.05 12.47 -28.92
N SER A 1092 23.26 12.17 -28.44
CA SER A 1092 23.53 12.02 -27.00
C SER A 1092 23.74 13.36 -26.28
N PRO A 1093 23.04 13.64 -25.16
CA PRO A 1093 23.27 14.84 -24.33
C PRO A 1093 24.69 14.96 -23.77
N ALA A 1094 25.47 13.88 -23.76
CA ALA A 1094 26.88 13.90 -23.35
C ALA A 1094 27.74 14.84 -24.22
N LEU A 1095 27.37 15.03 -25.50
CA LEU A 1095 28.09 15.89 -26.44
C LEU A 1095 28.04 17.37 -26.00
N MET A 1096 26.83 17.91 -25.81
CA MET A 1096 26.63 19.27 -25.29
C MET A 1096 27.26 19.44 -23.89
N THR A 1097 27.12 18.42 -23.04
CA THR A 1097 27.70 18.43 -21.68
C THR A 1097 29.23 18.54 -21.71
N ALA A 1098 29.90 17.92 -22.70
CA ALA A 1098 31.35 18.02 -22.88
C ALA A 1098 31.78 19.44 -23.28
N TYR A 1099 31.14 20.04 -24.29
CA TYR A 1099 31.41 21.42 -24.72
C TYR A 1099 31.25 22.43 -23.57
N ILE A 1100 30.16 22.33 -22.80
CA ILE A 1100 29.91 23.22 -21.66
C ILE A 1100 30.98 23.03 -20.56
N ARG A 1101 31.41 21.79 -20.29
CA ARG A 1101 32.47 21.50 -19.30
C ARG A 1101 33.83 22.05 -19.70
N GLU A 1102 34.20 21.93 -20.97
CA GLU A 1102 35.51 22.42 -21.45
C GLU A 1102 35.54 23.96 -21.39
N HIS A 1103 34.47 24.65 -21.77
CA HIS A 1103 34.41 26.11 -21.69
C HIS A 1103 34.35 26.66 -20.25
N LYS A 1104 33.67 25.97 -19.31
CA LYS A 1104 33.70 26.30 -17.87
C LYS A 1104 35.08 26.15 -17.21
N SER A 1105 36.09 25.63 -17.92
CA SER A 1105 37.48 25.61 -17.43
C SER A 1105 38.25 26.91 -17.69
N TYR A 1106 37.80 27.75 -18.63
CA TYR A 1106 38.54 28.94 -19.09
C TYR A 1106 38.16 30.24 -18.36
N PHE A 1107 36.94 30.37 -17.85
CA PHE A 1107 36.46 31.57 -17.15
C PHE A 1107 35.71 31.19 -15.87
N ARG A 1108 35.78 32.06 -14.85
CA ARG A 1108 35.04 31.95 -13.58
C ARG A 1108 34.39 33.28 -13.24
N SER A 1109 33.09 33.27 -12.96
CA SER A 1109 32.39 34.33 -12.22
C SER A 1109 31.47 33.66 -11.18
N ASP A 1110 31.10 34.41 -10.14
CA ASP A 1110 30.29 33.91 -9.02
C ASP A 1110 28.78 34.20 -9.19
N SER A 1111 28.32 34.47 -10.42
CA SER A 1111 26.94 34.89 -10.71
C SER A 1111 26.26 33.98 -11.75
N ILE A 1112 25.22 33.26 -11.32
CA ILE A 1112 24.45 32.32 -12.17
C ILE A 1112 23.80 33.04 -13.36
N ALA A 1113 23.28 34.26 -13.15
CA ALA A 1113 22.68 35.06 -14.22
C ALA A 1113 23.71 35.52 -15.27
N GLU A 1114 24.98 35.68 -14.89
CA GLU A 1114 26.05 35.93 -15.87
C GLU A 1114 26.45 34.66 -16.62
N GLU A 1115 26.50 33.50 -15.95
CA GLU A 1115 26.71 32.21 -16.64
C GLU A 1115 25.63 31.95 -17.70
N GLU A 1116 24.36 32.17 -17.36
CA GLU A 1116 23.23 31.95 -18.27
C GLU A 1116 23.27 32.90 -19.48
N VAL A 1117 23.51 34.20 -19.27
CA VAL A 1117 23.64 35.18 -20.36
C VAL A 1117 24.87 34.90 -21.23
N GLN A 1118 26.02 34.55 -20.63
CA GLN A 1118 27.22 34.21 -21.40
C GLN A 1118 27.07 32.91 -22.18
N ALA A 1119 26.38 31.90 -21.63
CA ALA A 1119 26.06 30.66 -22.35
C ALA A 1119 25.14 30.93 -23.55
N LEU A 1120 24.14 31.82 -23.40
CA LEU A 1120 23.26 32.22 -24.50
C LEU A 1120 24.04 32.96 -25.60
N CYS A 1121 24.90 33.92 -25.22
CA CYS A 1121 25.76 34.65 -26.16
C CYS A 1121 26.74 33.72 -26.90
N LEU A 1122 27.38 32.77 -26.20
CA LEU A 1122 28.26 31.78 -26.82
C LEU A 1122 27.53 30.83 -27.78
N TYR A 1123 26.29 30.46 -27.47
CA TYR A 1123 25.45 29.68 -28.38
C TYR A 1123 25.12 30.47 -29.65
N VAL A 1124 24.76 31.76 -29.53
CA VAL A 1124 24.51 32.65 -30.69
C VAL A 1124 25.78 32.87 -31.53
N LEU A 1125 26.96 33.00 -30.90
CA LEU A 1125 28.25 33.15 -31.59
C LEU A 1125 28.66 31.93 -32.42
N GLN A 1126 28.04 30.75 -32.23
CA GLN A 1126 28.25 29.60 -33.14
C GLN A 1126 27.55 29.76 -34.49
N PHE A 1127 26.63 30.74 -34.62
CA PHE A 1127 25.79 30.95 -35.81
C PHE A 1127 25.89 32.36 -36.40
N VAL A 1128 26.69 33.26 -35.80
CA VAL A 1128 26.88 34.64 -36.25
C VAL A 1128 28.35 35.06 -36.11
N ASP A 1129 29.00 35.34 -37.23
CA ASP A 1129 30.33 35.98 -37.25
C ASP A 1129 30.23 37.42 -36.69
N ILE A 1130 30.69 37.61 -35.45
CA ILE A 1130 30.87 38.93 -34.84
C ILE A 1130 32.37 39.18 -34.66
N ASN A 1131 32.87 40.29 -35.18
CA ASN A 1131 34.28 40.66 -35.11
C ASN A 1131 34.55 41.42 -33.79
N ILE A 1132 35.14 40.75 -32.80
CA ILE A 1132 35.22 41.19 -31.39
C ILE A 1132 36.35 42.23 -31.18
N VAL A 1133 36.36 43.31 -31.98
CA VAL A 1133 37.39 44.38 -31.96
C VAL A 1133 36.77 45.79 -32.15
N GLU A 1134 35.44 45.90 -32.27
CA GLU A 1134 34.68 47.18 -32.18
C GLU A 1134 33.63 47.11 -31.06
#